data_AF-A0AAE0YV51-F1
#
_entry.id   AF-A0AAE0YV51-F1
#
_cell.length_a   1.000
_cell.length_b   1.000
_cell.length_c   1.000
_cell.angle_alpha   90.00
_cell.angle_beta   90.00
_cell.angle_gamma   90.00
#
_symmetry.space_group_name_H-M   'P 1'
#
loop_
_entity.id
_entity.type
_entity.pdbx_description
1 polymer ?
#
loop_
_entity_poly.entity_id
_entity_poly.type
_entity_poly.pdbx_seq_one_letter_code
_entity_poly.pdbx_strand_id
1 'polypeptide(L)'
;MSVLEPLIPGNGTELKSRTNKSGEHIKEDHFEPYIILEFDPKSKQAALEWLTAKLQAPRVDGGAELLVYTSHGEEEEETVLYVGATIDRLLIGAEEGRIQKMDKSGTLRDISLSDIYSFEKAEDLDHFLTSAEKQRVILKAIESVRATDDETHIPGYSQHHLYPGKSIIKKYLSRKIVTSMYPLHEEEDLKRLASDWCSFNKYLSPQPIDSIQKYFGTKIAIYFSFLGFYTLSLIPPTLIGIIYFLYPWASMYREATFALFNLIWSTIFLEAWKRYCNTQCFKWGVLEGSGSLSKSLEEPRADYHGTMGTNAVTGKPEPVYPKWKRVLKFYLVTVPIISLCLTVAFFAMLAYFWAEHWIKKYAPQDLGLITTLQNLLPTIVYAIAIGILNTIYRTIAVKLNKYENHRLQSSYENHLIVKLILFEFVNCFICLFYVAFYLQDTALLKTFLGTVLVTQQIVGQIQESMVPFLFVKRRQIQLEKAAKRAGKAGKAVTDAEPPALERQSSTGSCKVDDTYKRQAALEGLMDVSTGCNDEYLEMYIQFGYVYLFSSTFPLAALWALINNFIEIRTDAFKFCKVFRRPFTQQANNIGAWQPAFEIIGLISVITNCALIGMDPGVKKLLPSDISPVNYVLIFVAAEHIVLAVKAGVAILVPDLPKWVSLQMAKQEYQAKLALRKQMKEDSSKRKPKLVDRILDAAQKKKVLMDAFKSKSLNQGPTTV
;
A
#
# COMPACT_ATOMS: atom_id res chain seq x y z
N MET A 1 34.90 51.49 9.73
CA MET A 1 34.18 52.08 10.88
C MET A 1 32.85 51.37 10.99
N SER A 2 32.82 50.32 11.82
CA SER A 2 31.92 50.14 12.99
C SER A 2 30.47 49.85 12.58
N VAL A 3 29.85 48.68 12.78
CA VAL A 3 30.04 47.54 13.68
C VAL A 3 29.40 46.33 12.99
N LEU A 4 30.08 45.18 12.92
CA LEU A 4 29.46 43.88 12.59
C LEU A 4 30.06 42.84 13.53
N GLU A 5 29.36 42.57 14.62
CA GLU A 5 29.60 41.41 15.49
C GLU A 5 28.91 40.16 14.91
N PRO A 6 29.55 38.98 15.00
CA PRO A 6 28.94 37.71 14.60
C PRO A 6 28.09 37.14 15.73
N LEU A 7 26.78 36.95 15.48
CA LEU A 7 25.89 36.19 16.36
C LEU A 7 26.32 34.72 16.41
N ILE A 8 26.87 34.33 17.56
CA ILE A 8 27.06 32.95 18.02
C ILE A 8 25.67 32.39 18.41
N PRO A 9 25.32 31.12 18.11
CA PRO A 9 24.06 30.55 18.54
C PRO A 9 24.09 30.34 20.06
N GLY A 10 23.35 31.18 20.78
CA GLY A 10 23.06 30.99 22.20
C GLY A 10 22.08 29.84 22.41
N ASN A 11 22.41 28.99 23.38
CA ASN A 11 21.49 28.08 24.04
C ASN A 11 20.20 28.80 24.47
N GLY A 12 19.06 28.13 24.31
CA GLY A 12 17.80 28.50 24.97
C GLY A 12 16.91 29.43 24.13
N THR A 13 16.20 28.87 23.15
CA THR A 13 14.89 29.42 22.78
C THR A 13 13.91 29.08 23.89
N GLU A 14 13.76 29.98 24.87
CA GLU A 14 12.58 30.02 25.73
C GLU A 14 11.34 30.14 24.84
N LEU A 15 10.53 29.09 24.84
CA LEU A 15 9.21 29.08 24.25
C LEU A 15 8.35 30.13 24.96
N LYS A 16 7.99 31.20 24.24
CA LYS A 16 6.93 32.09 24.70
C LYS A 16 5.63 31.29 24.82
N SER A 17 5.19 31.10 26.06
CA SER A 17 3.88 30.55 26.40
C SER A 17 2.78 31.26 25.60
N ARG A 18 1.98 30.51 24.84
CA ARG A 18 0.79 31.02 24.16
C ARG A 18 -0.21 31.53 25.20
N THR A 19 -0.45 32.84 25.23
CA THR A 19 -1.57 33.46 25.95
C THR A 19 -2.66 33.85 24.95
N ASN A 20 -3.92 33.50 25.24
CA ASN A 20 -5.06 34.04 24.50
C ASN A 20 -5.36 35.48 24.98
N LYS A 21 -6.10 36.26 24.19
CA LYS A 21 -6.44 37.67 24.41
C LYS A 21 -7.16 37.99 25.74
N SER A 22 -7.53 36.98 26.53
CA SER A 22 -8.19 37.09 27.84
C SER A 22 -7.29 36.81 29.05
N GLY A 23 -6.01 36.46 28.87
CA GLY A 23 -5.10 36.26 30.01
C GLY A 23 -5.39 35.04 30.90
N GLU A 24 -6.26 34.12 30.47
CA GLU A 24 -6.42 32.82 31.12
C GLU A 24 -5.34 31.83 30.64
N HIS A 25 -4.72 31.13 31.59
CA HIS A 25 -3.89 29.96 31.32
C HIS A 25 -4.72 28.93 30.52
N ILE A 26 -4.22 28.47 29.38
CA ILE A 26 -4.86 27.40 28.60
C ILE A 26 -4.94 26.17 29.52
N LYS A 27 -6.17 25.81 29.87
CA LYS A 27 -6.54 24.61 30.63
C LYS A 27 -6.26 23.37 29.78
N GLU A 28 -5.67 22.37 30.44
CA GLU A 28 -5.65 20.94 30.11
C GLU A 28 -5.11 20.56 28.71
N ASP A 29 -3.90 19.99 28.67
CA ASP A 29 -3.38 19.27 27.50
C ASP A 29 -4.34 18.11 27.17
N HIS A 30 -5.28 18.33 26.25
CA HIS A 30 -6.13 17.28 25.71
C HIS A 30 -5.25 16.22 25.01
N PHE A 31 -5.14 15.03 25.61
CA PHE A 31 -4.44 13.91 25.01
C PHE A 31 -5.31 13.21 23.96
N GLU A 32 -4.89 13.29 22.70
CA GLU A 32 -5.49 12.55 21.59
C GLU A 32 -4.68 11.29 21.27
N PRO A 33 -5.23 10.08 21.46
CA PRO A 33 -4.56 8.84 21.09
C PRO A 33 -4.69 8.59 19.58
N TYR A 34 -3.56 8.42 18.90
CA TYR A 34 -3.52 8.13 17.46
C TYR A 34 -3.20 6.67 17.15
N ILE A 35 -2.35 6.02 17.97
CA ILE A 35 -1.91 4.64 17.78
C ILE A 35 -2.08 3.86 19.09
N ILE A 36 -2.58 2.63 18.97
CA ILE A 36 -2.74 1.70 20.08
C ILE A 36 -1.70 0.58 19.94
N LEU A 37 -1.05 0.21 21.05
CA LEU A 37 -0.25 -1.01 21.15
C LEU A 37 -0.88 -1.96 22.17
N GLU A 38 -1.25 -3.15 21.71
CA GLU A 38 -1.73 -4.24 22.56
C GLU A 38 -0.58 -5.20 22.85
N PHE A 39 -0.37 -5.51 24.12
CA PHE A 39 0.62 -6.47 24.59
C PHE A 39 -0.02 -7.84 24.79
N ASP A 40 0.79 -8.89 24.68
CA ASP A 40 0.35 -10.22 25.10
C ASP A 40 0.08 -10.18 26.61
N PRO A 41 -1.03 -10.76 27.12
CA PRO A 41 -1.31 -10.77 28.55
C PRO A 41 -0.20 -11.41 29.40
N LYS A 42 0.65 -12.26 28.81
CA LYS A 42 1.81 -12.87 29.49
C LYS A 42 3.07 -12.02 29.39
N SER A 43 2.97 -10.81 28.87
CA SER A 43 4.10 -9.90 28.71
C SER A 43 4.59 -9.43 30.07
N LYS A 44 5.91 -9.42 30.27
CA LYS A 44 6.48 -8.91 31.51
C LYS A 44 6.33 -7.40 31.59
N GLN A 45 5.87 -6.89 32.74
CA GLN A 45 5.67 -5.45 32.97
C GLN A 45 6.94 -4.63 32.74
N ALA A 46 8.12 -5.15 33.11
CA ALA A 46 9.40 -4.50 32.83
C ALA A 46 9.65 -4.23 31.33
N ALA A 47 9.13 -5.07 30.43
CA ALA A 47 9.25 -4.87 28.99
C ALA A 47 8.28 -3.77 28.48
N LEU A 48 7.14 -3.62 29.15
CA LEU A 48 6.14 -2.58 28.88
C LEU A 48 6.68 -1.22 29.33
N GLU A 49 7.06 -1.10 30.60
CA GLU A 49 7.60 0.11 31.21
C GLU A 49 8.83 0.63 30.45
N TRP A 50 9.73 -0.28 30.06
CA TRP A 50 10.90 0.10 29.29
C TRP A 50 10.55 0.64 27.90
N LEU A 51 9.58 0.04 27.20
CA LEU A 51 9.15 0.56 25.90
C LEU A 51 8.45 1.92 26.07
N THR A 52 7.62 2.08 27.10
CA THR A 52 6.97 3.35 27.43
C THR A 52 8.02 4.44 27.70
N ALA A 53 8.99 4.17 28.56
CA ALA A 53 10.08 5.09 28.87
C ALA A 53 10.87 5.47 27.61
N LYS A 54 11.15 4.51 26.72
CA LYS A 54 11.85 4.78 25.46
C LYS A 54 11.05 5.64 24.48
N LEU A 55 9.74 5.45 24.41
CA LEU A 55 8.89 6.24 23.53
C LEU A 55 8.72 7.68 24.06
N GLN A 56 8.67 7.86 25.38
CA GLN A 56 8.58 9.17 26.02
C GLN A 56 9.92 9.92 26.06
N ALA A 57 11.06 9.20 26.09
CA ALA A 57 12.38 9.80 26.24
C ALA A 57 12.70 10.84 25.14
N PRO A 58 13.51 11.86 25.47
CA PRO A 58 14.02 12.84 24.51
C PRO A 58 14.79 12.19 23.36
N ARG A 59 14.78 12.84 22.20
CA ARG A 59 15.46 12.34 21.00
C ARG A 59 16.97 12.40 21.11
N VAL A 60 17.49 13.33 21.89
CA VAL A 60 18.92 13.41 22.23
C VAL A 60 19.41 12.12 22.90
N ASP A 61 18.53 11.44 23.63
CA ASP A 61 18.81 10.19 24.34
C ASP A 61 18.42 8.95 23.51
N GLY A 62 18.04 9.14 22.24
CA GLY A 62 17.60 8.07 21.34
C GLY A 62 16.13 7.65 21.51
N GLY A 63 15.32 8.44 22.21
CA GLY A 63 13.87 8.27 22.34
C GLY A 63 13.06 8.87 21.19
N ALA A 64 11.73 8.93 21.33
CA ALA A 64 10.80 9.41 20.30
C ALA A 64 10.08 10.73 20.62
N GLU A 65 10.14 11.21 21.87
CA GLU A 65 9.38 12.38 22.38
C GLU A 65 7.87 12.27 22.09
N LEU A 66 7.29 11.09 22.34
CA LEU A 66 5.87 10.84 22.16
C LEU A 66 5.12 10.86 23.49
N LEU A 67 3.84 11.23 23.45
CA LEU A 67 2.95 11.13 24.59
C LEU A 67 2.45 9.69 24.68
N VAL A 68 2.76 8.99 25.77
CA VAL A 68 2.35 7.60 25.97
C VAL A 68 1.64 7.47 27.30
N TYR A 69 0.45 6.88 27.29
CA TYR A 69 -0.34 6.61 28.49
C TYR A 69 -0.76 5.14 28.53
N THR A 70 -0.80 4.58 29.73
CA THR A 70 -1.38 3.26 30.00
C THR A 70 -2.86 3.41 30.36
N SER A 71 -3.68 2.43 30.00
CA SER A 71 -5.02 2.29 30.61
C SER A 71 -4.83 1.76 32.02
N HIS A 72 -5.36 2.37 33.09
CA HIS A 72 -5.83 1.56 34.23
C HIS A 72 -6.82 2.19 35.20
N GLY A 73 -7.63 1.28 35.76
CA GLY A 73 -8.23 1.28 37.10
C GLY A 73 -7.64 0.09 37.89
N GLU A 74 -7.74 0.13 39.22
CA GLU A 74 -6.80 -0.45 40.21
C GLU A 74 -6.56 -1.98 40.28
N GLU A 75 -7.10 -2.85 39.41
CA GLU A 75 -7.07 -4.33 39.64
C GLU A 75 -6.75 -5.27 38.45
N GLU A 76 -6.52 -4.82 37.21
CA GLU A 76 -6.17 -5.73 36.07
C GLU A 76 -4.73 -5.49 35.56
N GLU A 77 -4.10 -6.46 34.88
CA GLU A 77 -2.72 -6.35 34.36
C GLU A 77 -2.61 -5.38 33.16
N GLU A 78 -1.55 -4.57 33.10
CA GLU A 78 -1.31 -3.57 32.03
C GLU A 78 -1.08 -4.23 30.66
N THR A 79 -2.05 -4.10 29.75
CA THR A 79 -1.97 -4.75 28.43
C THR A 79 -2.07 -3.79 27.23
N VAL A 80 -2.40 -2.50 27.42
CA VAL A 80 -2.64 -1.56 26.31
C VAL A 80 -1.95 -0.21 26.53
N LEU A 81 -1.20 0.25 25.52
CA LEU A 81 -0.61 1.59 25.46
C LEU A 81 -1.32 2.47 24.43
N TYR A 82 -1.64 3.70 24.85
CA TYR A 82 -2.15 4.77 24.01
C TYR A 82 -1.02 5.71 23.66
N VAL A 83 -0.78 5.91 22.36
CA VAL A 83 0.29 6.78 21.87
C VAL A 83 -0.27 7.95 21.08
N GLY A 84 0.16 9.15 21.49
CA GLY A 84 -0.12 10.42 20.84
C GLY A 84 1.14 11.29 20.73
N ALA A 85 0.97 12.54 20.31
CA ALA A 85 2.06 13.50 20.19
C ALA A 85 1.52 14.92 20.29
N THR A 86 2.37 15.86 20.73
CA THR A 86 2.07 17.30 20.67
C THR A 86 2.14 17.79 19.21
N ILE A 87 1.46 18.90 18.92
CA ILE A 87 1.44 19.49 17.57
C ILE A 87 2.87 19.85 17.11
N ASP A 88 3.69 20.41 18.00
CA ASP A 88 5.08 20.75 17.69
C ASP A 88 5.88 19.51 17.28
N ARG A 89 5.70 18.40 18.01
CA ARG A 89 6.35 17.13 17.68
C ARG A 89 5.90 16.59 16.33
N LEU A 90 4.61 16.71 16.01
CA LEU A 90 4.05 16.30 14.74
C LEU A 90 4.60 17.13 13.58
N LEU A 91 4.76 18.45 13.75
CA LEU A 91 5.31 19.34 12.74
C LEU A 91 6.81 19.08 12.49
N ILE A 92 7.62 18.90 13.55
CA ILE A 92 9.03 18.48 13.44
C ILE A 92 9.13 17.13 12.72
N GLY A 93 8.28 16.18 13.09
CA GLY A 93 8.24 14.88 12.45
C GLY A 93 7.76 14.93 10.99
N ALA A 94 6.95 15.92 10.62
CA ALA A 94 6.52 16.15 9.25
C ALA A 94 7.66 16.71 8.37
N GLU A 95 8.47 17.64 8.89
CA GLU A 95 9.67 18.16 8.21
C GLU A 95 10.70 17.04 7.99
N GLU A 96 11.00 16.24 9.00
CA GLU A 96 11.89 15.06 8.88
C GLU A 96 11.28 13.94 8.02
N GLY A 97 9.96 13.88 8.02
CA GLY A 97 9.14 13.05 7.16
C GLY A 97 9.23 13.45 5.69
N ARG A 98 9.75 14.66 5.40
CA ARG A 98 9.69 15.33 4.09
C ARG A 98 8.29 15.27 3.50
N ILE A 99 7.30 15.55 4.34
CA ILE A 99 5.90 15.61 3.90
C ILE A 99 5.76 16.81 2.97
N GLN A 100 5.15 16.61 1.82
CA GLN A 100 4.95 17.66 0.82
C GLN A 100 3.57 18.26 0.94
N LYS A 101 3.49 19.60 0.84
CA LYS A 101 2.25 20.37 0.82
C LYS A 101 2.31 21.44 -0.26
N MET A 102 1.14 21.87 -0.70
CA MET A 102 1.03 22.99 -1.64
C MET A 102 1.30 24.30 -0.90
N ASP A 103 2.17 25.12 -1.48
CA ASP A 103 2.36 26.49 -1.04
C ASP A 103 1.24 27.41 -1.57
N LYS A 104 1.14 28.63 -1.04
CA LYS A 104 0.19 29.65 -1.51
C LYS A 104 0.40 30.09 -2.97
N SER A 105 1.51 29.70 -3.60
CA SER A 105 1.80 29.93 -5.02
C SER A 105 1.37 28.77 -5.92
N GLY A 106 0.78 27.71 -5.34
CA GLY A 106 0.37 26.50 -6.05
C GLY A 106 1.52 25.56 -6.41
N THR A 107 2.68 25.69 -5.77
CA THR A 107 3.83 24.79 -5.95
C THR A 107 3.92 23.81 -4.80
N LEU A 108 4.06 22.53 -5.13
CA LEU A 108 4.26 21.48 -4.13
C LEU A 108 5.70 21.54 -3.59
N ARG A 109 5.87 21.64 -2.27
CA ARG A 109 7.19 21.70 -1.61
C ARG A 109 7.18 20.89 -0.30
N ASP A 110 8.36 20.44 0.11
CA ASP A 110 8.56 19.82 1.43
C ASP A 110 8.24 20.86 2.51
N ILE A 111 7.52 20.46 3.56
CA ILE A 111 7.27 21.32 4.72
C ILE A 111 8.61 21.71 5.34
N SER A 112 8.82 23.02 5.51
CA SER A 112 9.88 23.53 6.37
C SER A 112 9.27 24.36 7.49
N LEU A 113 9.76 24.15 8.70
CA LEU A 113 9.26 24.89 9.87
C LEU A 113 9.61 26.38 9.80
N SER A 114 10.70 26.71 9.09
CA SER A 114 11.15 28.10 8.91
C SER A 114 10.19 28.97 8.09
N ASP A 115 9.39 28.34 7.20
CA ASP A 115 8.48 29.03 6.28
C ASP A 115 7.05 28.43 6.29
N ILE A 116 6.61 27.87 7.43
CA ILE A 116 5.33 27.16 7.56
C ILE A 116 4.11 27.97 7.12
N TYR A 117 4.10 29.29 7.38
CA TYR A 117 2.99 30.18 7.00
C TYR A 117 2.89 30.47 5.49
N SER A 118 3.87 30.03 4.71
CA SER A 118 3.83 30.09 3.24
C SER A 118 2.97 28.99 2.62
N PHE A 119 2.61 27.96 3.39
CA PHE A 119 1.77 26.85 2.95
C PHE A 119 0.27 27.19 3.01
N GLU A 120 -0.51 26.54 2.15
CA GLU A 120 -1.97 26.62 2.21
C GLU A 120 -2.49 26.04 3.54
N LYS A 121 -3.51 26.69 4.12
CA LYS A 121 -4.17 26.26 5.38
C LYS A 121 -3.27 26.23 6.62
N ALA A 122 -2.09 26.84 6.58
CA ALA A 122 -1.21 26.97 7.74
C ALA A 122 -1.70 27.98 8.81
N GLU A 123 -2.88 28.58 8.62
CA GLU A 123 -3.54 29.45 9.61
C GLU A 123 -4.06 28.64 10.80
N ASP A 124 -4.47 27.39 10.56
CA ASP A 124 -4.89 26.42 11.57
C ASP A 124 -3.88 25.27 11.59
N LEU A 125 -2.93 25.32 12.52
CA LEU A 125 -1.87 24.32 12.64
C LEU A 125 -2.39 22.96 13.14
N ASP A 126 -3.53 22.93 13.81
CA ASP A 126 -4.10 21.71 14.39
C ASP A 126 -4.69 20.81 13.29
N HIS A 127 -5.25 21.45 12.25
CA HIS A 127 -5.80 20.80 11.05
C HIS A 127 -4.89 20.87 9.82
N PHE A 128 -3.70 21.47 9.94
CA PHE A 128 -2.72 21.55 8.84
C PHE A 128 -2.25 20.16 8.38
N LEU A 129 -1.98 19.27 9.35
CA LEU A 129 -1.68 17.86 9.12
C LEU A 129 -2.97 17.05 9.17
N THR A 130 -3.19 16.22 8.16
CA THR A 130 -4.30 15.28 8.13
C THR A 130 -4.13 14.17 9.17
N SER A 131 -5.22 13.54 9.62
CA SER A 131 -5.14 12.43 10.58
C SER A 131 -4.23 11.30 10.08
N ALA A 132 -4.25 11.01 8.79
CA ALA A 132 -3.34 10.03 8.15
C ALA A 132 -1.86 10.43 8.24
N GLU A 133 -1.54 11.72 8.08
CA GLU A 133 -0.18 12.24 8.19
C GLU A 133 0.29 12.25 9.64
N LYS A 134 -0.56 12.65 10.59
CA LYS A 134 -0.24 12.61 12.03
C LYS A 134 0.12 11.19 12.45
N GLN A 135 -0.71 10.21 12.10
CA GLN A 135 -0.45 8.78 12.36
C GLN A 135 0.82 8.28 11.68
N ARG A 136 1.10 8.72 10.44
CA ARG A 136 2.34 8.36 9.73
C ARG A 136 3.58 8.88 10.43
N VAL A 137 3.54 10.13 10.92
CA VAL A 137 4.63 10.74 11.67
C VAL A 137 4.89 9.99 12.96
N ILE A 138 3.84 9.68 13.72
CA ILE A 138 3.96 8.91 14.97
C ILE A 138 4.47 7.50 14.69
N LEU A 139 3.94 6.81 13.67
CA LEU A 139 4.44 5.49 13.26
C LEU A 139 5.92 5.53 12.93
N LYS A 140 6.36 6.51 12.12
CA LYS A 140 7.78 6.67 11.78
C LYS A 140 8.63 6.98 13.02
N ALA A 141 8.09 7.74 13.98
CA ALA A 141 8.77 8.01 15.25
C ALA A 141 8.93 6.74 16.09
N ILE A 142 7.87 5.95 16.29
CA ILE A 142 7.92 4.65 16.98
C ILE A 142 8.90 3.70 16.28
N GLU A 143 8.81 3.60 14.94
CA GLU A 143 9.70 2.75 14.16
C GLU A 143 11.14 3.21 14.20
N SER A 144 11.40 4.53 14.38
CA SER A 144 12.72 5.16 14.44
C SER A 144 13.49 4.82 15.72
N VAL A 145 12.83 4.42 16.81
CA VAL A 145 13.50 4.08 18.07
C VAL A 145 14.40 2.85 17.90
N ARG A 146 15.68 3.02 18.23
CA ARG A 146 16.73 2.01 18.06
C ARG A 146 17.33 1.59 19.38
N ALA A 147 17.76 0.33 19.44
CA ALA A 147 18.59 -0.15 20.52
C ALA A 147 19.97 0.55 20.50
N THR A 148 20.42 1.02 21.65
CA THR A 148 21.77 1.58 21.87
C THR A 148 22.79 0.48 22.15
N ASP A 149 24.07 0.85 22.28
CA ASP A 149 25.16 -0.10 22.53
C ASP A 149 25.03 -0.84 23.88
N ASP A 150 24.40 -0.22 24.86
CA ASP A 150 24.17 -0.78 26.20
C ASP A 150 22.99 -1.77 26.24
N GLU A 151 22.18 -1.81 25.19
CA GLU A 151 20.90 -2.53 25.14
C GLU A 151 21.02 -3.85 24.40
N THR A 152 21.45 -4.87 25.14
CA THR A 152 21.73 -6.21 24.59
C THR A 152 20.51 -7.11 24.46
N HIS A 153 19.44 -6.87 25.23
CA HIS A 153 18.23 -7.69 25.23
C HIS A 153 17.03 -6.88 25.71
N ILE A 154 15.83 -7.39 25.41
CA ILE A 154 14.58 -6.80 25.92
C ILE A 154 14.47 -7.11 27.43
N PRO A 155 14.20 -6.11 28.29
CA PRO A 155 14.05 -6.34 29.73
C PRO A 155 13.03 -7.42 30.04
N GLY A 156 13.40 -8.34 30.95
CA GLY A 156 12.59 -9.52 31.27
C GLY A 156 12.74 -10.68 30.28
N TYR A 157 13.36 -10.49 29.11
CA TYR A 157 13.54 -11.54 28.10
C TYR A 157 15.00 -11.66 27.67
N SER A 158 15.80 -12.41 28.44
CA SER A 158 17.22 -12.64 28.15
C SER A 158 17.47 -13.33 26.80
N GLN A 159 16.53 -14.16 26.34
CA GLN A 159 16.56 -14.84 25.04
C GLN A 159 16.29 -13.92 23.83
N HIS A 160 15.89 -12.66 24.06
CA HIS A 160 15.52 -11.72 23.00
C HIS A 160 16.60 -10.67 22.79
N HIS A 161 17.72 -11.11 22.21
CA HIS A 161 18.84 -10.22 21.92
C HIS A 161 18.49 -9.07 20.97
N LEU A 162 18.94 -7.89 21.36
CA LEU A 162 18.98 -6.66 20.60
C LEU A 162 20.43 -6.39 20.19
N TYR A 163 20.60 -5.69 19.09
CA TYR A 163 21.91 -5.24 18.63
C TYR A 163 21.82 -3.76 18.28
N PRO A 164 22.95 -3.03 18.33
CA PRO A 164 22.94 -1.59 18.11
C PRO A 164 22.32 -1.22 16.77
N GLY A 165 21.39 -0.26 16.78
CA GLY A 165 20.69 0.19 15.57
C GLY A 165 19.52 -0.69 15.13
N LYS A 166 19.16 -1.76 15.88
CA LYS A 166 17.92 -2.53 15.63
C LYS A 166 16.70 -1.75 16.10
N SER A 167 15.67 -1.67 15.26
CA SER A 167 14.36 -1.12 15.64
C SER A 167 13.73 -1.98 16.75
N ILE A 168 13.45 -1.34 17.89
CA ILE A 168 12.93 -2.00 19.09
C ILE A 168 11.52 -2.52 18.82
N ILE A 169 10.63 -1.68 18.28
CA ILE A 169 9.24 -2.08 18.01
C ILE A 169 9.14 -3.27 17.04
N LYS A 170 9.99 -3.29 15.99
CA LYS A 170 10.02 -4.41 15.02
C LYS A 170 10.41 -5.72 15.71
N LYS A 171 11.27 -5.67 16.74
CA LYS A 171 11.62 -6.85 17.55
C LYS A 171 10.44 -7.30 18.41
N TYR A 172 9.75 -6.37 19.09
CA TYR A 172 8.56 -6.65 19.91
C TYR A 172 7.48 -7.36 19.09
N LEU A 173 7.18 -6.85 17.89
CA LEU A 173 6.22 -7.46 16.96
C LEU A 173 6.68 -8.85 16.49
N SER A 174 7.96 -9.00 16.12
CA SER A 174 8.49 -10.29 15.64
C SER A 174 8.43 -11.41 16.69
N ARG A 175 8.50 -11.04 17.98
CA ARG A 175 8.45 -11.97 19.12
C ARG A 175 7.05 -12.10 19.72
N LYS A 176 6.05 -11.38 19.17
CA LYS A 176 4.68 -11.33 19.68
C LYS A 176 4.59 -10.88 21.14
N ILE A 177 5.49 -9.99 21.58
CA ILE A 177 5.36 -9.30 22.87
C ILE A 177 4.27 -8.23 22.74
N VAL A 178 4.33 -7.46 21.65
CA VAL A 178 3.18 -6.69 21.15
C VAL A 178 2.40 -7.61 20.23
N THR A 179 1.15 -7.89 20.58
CA THR A 179 0.24 -8.74 19.80
C THR A 179 -0.30 -7.98 18.60
N SER A 180 -0.69 -6.72 18.79
CA SER A 180 -1.21 -5.87 17.73
C SER A 180 -0.80 -4.40 17.92
N MET A 181 -0.63 -3.72 16.80
CA MET A 181 -0.37 -2.29 16.75
C MET A 181 -1.24 -1.73 15.62
N TYR A 182 -2.10 -0.76 15.91
CA TYR A 182 -3.02 -0.21 14.91
C TYR A 182 -3.34 1.26 15.17
N PRO A 183 -3.60 2.05 14.13
CA PRO A 183 -4.09 3.42 14.27
C PRO A 183 -5.58 3.41 14.64
N LEU A 184 -6.00 4.40 15.44
CA LEU A 184 -7.42 4.58 15.80
C LEU A 184 -8.17 5.29 14.67
N HIS A 185 -9.46 4.97 14.48
CA HIS A 185 -10.31 5.77 13.61
C HIS A 185 -10.63 7.13 14.22
N GLU A 186 -10.64 8.17 13.39
CA GLU A 186 -11.26 9.43 13.76
C GLU A 186 -12.76 9.34 13.44
N GLU A 187 -13.63 9.31 14.45
CA GLU A 187 -15.05 8.99 14.27
C GLU A 187 -15.80 10.03 13.44
N GLU A 188 -15.52 11.32 13.67
CA GLU A 188 -16.23 12.41 12.99
C GLU A 188 -15.86 12.45 11.50
N ASP A 189 -14.56 12.43 11.19
CA ASP A 189 -14.05 12.41 9.83
C ASP A 189 -14.53 11.17 9.08
N LEU A 190 -14.54 10.00 9.74
CA LEU A 190 -15.03 8.77 9.13
C LEU A 190 -16.53 8.81 8.86
N LYS A 191 -17.33 9.38 9.77
CA LYS A 191 -18.78 9.56 9.56
C LYS A 191 -19.05 10.46 8.36
N ARG A 192 -18.33 11.58 8.24
CA ARG A 192 -18.43 12.49 7.08
C ARG A 192 -18.03 11.77 5.79
N LEU A 193 -16.86 11.13 5.76
CA LEU A 193 -16.39 10.39 4.59
C LEU A 193 -17.34 9.25 4.19
N ALA A 194 -17.80 8.46 5.16
CA ALA A 194 -18.73 7.37 4.90
C ALA A 194 -20.10 7.87 4.40
N SER A 195 -20.58 9.02 4.87
CA SER A 195 -21.85 9.58 4.41
C SER A 195 -21.83 10.00 2.93
N ASP A 196 -20.68 10.45 2.43
CA ASP A 196 -20.51 10.82 1.03
C ASP A 196 -20.14 9.63 0.15
N TRP A 197 -19.37 8.69 0.68
CA TRP A 197 -18.76 7.62 -0.10
C TRP A 197 -19.55 6.30 -0.06
N CYS A 198 -20.10 5.92 1.09
CA CYS A 198 -20.86 4.67 1.26
C CYS A 198 -22.37 4.83 0.97
N SER A 199 -22.86 6.06 0.77
CA SER A 199 -24.30 6.29 0.61
C SER A 199 -24.81 5.80 -0.76
N PHE A 200 -25.70 4.81 -0.71
CA PHE A 200 -26.39 4.28 -1.89
C PHE A 200 -27.26 5.31 -2.61
N ASN A 201 -27.69 6.38 -1.93
CA ASN A 201 -28.48 7.46 -2.55
C ASN A 201 -27.64 8.38 -3.46
N LYS A 202 -26.30 8.31 -3.35
CA LYS A 202 -25.37 9.11 -4.17
C LYS A 202 -24.62 8.23 -5.19
N TYR A 203 -25.29 7.23 -5.78
CA TYR A 203 -24.67 6.22 -6.65
C TYR A 203 -23.92 6.80 -7.86
N LEU A 204 -24.46 7.85 -8.51
CA LEU A 204 -23.84 8.55 -9.65
C LEU A 204 -22.81 9.63 -9.25
N SER A 205 -22.64 9.90 -7.95
CA SER A 205 -21.65 10.90 -7.51
C SER A 205 -20.22 10.40 -7.74
N PRO A 206 -19.30 11.28 -8.15
CA PRO A 206 -17.90 10.93 -8.29
C PRO A 206 -17.31 10.55 -6.92
N GLN A 207 -16.39 9.59 -6.92
CA GLN A 207 -15.73 9.16 -5.68
C GLN A 207 -14.88 10.28 -5.07
N PRO A 208 -14.91 10.49 -3.74
CA PRO A 208 -14.12 11.51 -3.07
C PRO A 208 -12.67 11.06 -2.84
N ILE A 209 -11.91 10.82 -3.93
CA ILE A 209 -10.57 10.23 -3.89
C ILE A 209 -9.60 11.02 -3.01
N ASP A 210 -9.63 12.36 -3.05
CA ASP A 210 -8.75 13.19 -2.23
C ASP A 210 -9.08 13.05 -0.73
N SER A 211 -10.35 12.87 -0.35
CA SER A 211 -10.73 12.65 1.05
C SER A 211 -10.33 11.24 1.51
N ILE A 212 -10.45 10.24 0.64
CA ILE A 212 -9.97 8.87 0.89
C ILE A 212 -8.46 8.89 1.11
N GLN A 213 -7.71 9.63 0.29
CA GLN A 213 -6.26 9.78 0.44
C GLN A 213 -5.86 10.42 1.76
N LYS A 214 -6.56 11.49 2.17
CA LYS A 214 -6.29 12.19 3.44
C LYS A 214 -6.61 11.35 4.67
N TYR A 215 -7.48 10.34 4.56
CA TYR A 215 -7.88 9.51 5.68
C TYR A 215 -7.14 8.15 5.72
N PHE A 216 -7.09 7.43 4.60
CA PHE A 216 -6.53 6.07 4.51
C PHE A 216 -5.12 6.02 3.90
N GLY A 217 -4.63 7.12 3.32
CA GLY A 217 -3.33 7.19 2.64
C GLY A 217 -3.39 6.87 1.15
N THR A 218 -2.25 7.01 0.46
CA THR A 218 -2.23 6.96 -1.02
C THR A 218 -2.42 5.56 -1.56
N LYS A 219 -1.94 4.50 -0.90
CA LYS A 219 -2.12 3.12 -1.41
C LYS A 219 -3.60 2.73 -1.61
N ILE A 220 -4.45 3.02 -0.63
CA ILE A 220 -5.89 2.75 -0.71
C ILE A 220 -6.58 3.71 -1.68
N ALA A 221 -6.19 4.99 -1.69
CA ALA A 221 -6.73 5.96 -2.64
C ALA A 221 -6.42 5.60 -4.09
N ILE A 222 -5.22 5.09 -4.40
CA ILE A 222 -4.85 4.62 -5.74
C ILE A 222 -5.74 3.43 -6.14
N TYR A 223 -6.05 2.52 -5.21
CA TYR A 223 -6.97 1.41 -5.47
C TYR A 223 -8.35 1.90 -5.89
N PHE A 224 -9.00 2.75 -5.10
CA PHE A 224 -10.32 3.29 -5.45
C PHE A 224 -10.31 4.19 -6.69
N SER A 225 -9.20 4.89 -6.91
CA SER A 225 -8.96 5.67 -8.13
C SER A 225 -8.88 4.75 -9.36
N PHE A 226 -8.18 3.61 -9.25
CA PHE A 226 -8.11 2.60 -10.31
C PHE A 226 -9.48 1.96 -10.56
N LEU A 227 -10.17 1.52 -9.50
CA LEU A 227 -11.50 0.94 -9.59
C LEU A 227 -12.47 1.89 -10.30
N GLY A 228 -12.52 3.16 -9.87
CA GLY A 228 -13.37 4.17 -10.51
C GLY A 228 -13.01 4.44 -11.96
N PHE A 229 -11.72 4.57 -12.27
CA PHE A 229 -11.24 4.77 -13.64
C PHE A 229 -11.56 3.57 -14.53
N TYR A 230 -11.39 2.36 -14.00
CA TYR A 230 -11.71 1.11 -14.69
C TYR A 230 -13.22 0.98 -14.96
N THR A 231 -14.09 1.28 -14.00
CA THR A 231 -15.55 1.34 -14.19
C THR A 231 -15.93 2.27 -15.33
N LEU A 232 -15.37 3.48 -15.38
CA LEU A 232 -15.63 4.42 -16.47
C LEU A 232 -15.10 3.92 -17.82
N SER A 233 -13.95 3.22 -17.82
CA SER A 233 -13.37 2.64 -19.03
C SER A 233 -14.18 1.47 -19.60
N LEU A 234 -15.03 0.81 -18.81
CA LEU A 234 -15.91 -0.27 -19.26
C LEU A 234 -17.16 0.25 -19.99
N ILE A 235 -17.46 1.55 -19.91
CA ILE A 235 -18.63 2.15 -20.57
C ILE A 235 -18.56 1.98 -22.10
N PRO A 236 -17.47 2.33 -22.81
CA PRO A 236 -17.44 2.19 -24.28
C PRO A 236 -17.55 0.73 -24.76
N PRO A 237 -16.82 -0.26 -24.19
CA PRO A 237 -17.04 -1.68 -24.49
C PRO A 237 -18.48 -2.14 -24.21
N THR A 238 -19.10 -1.65 -23.14
CA THR A 238 -20.49 -1.98 -22.79
C THR A 238 -21.48 -1.45 -23.83
N LEU A 239 -21.36 -0.18 -24.23
CA LEU A 239 -22.25 0.43 -25.22
C LEU A 239 -22.15 -0.30 -26.56
N ILE A 240 -20.93 -0.59 -27.02
CA ILE A 240 -20.72 -1.34 -28.27
C ILE A 240 -21.23 -2.77 -28.11
N GLY A 241 -20.95 -3.44 -26.98
CA GLY A 241 -21.44 -4.80 -26.70
C GLY A 241 -22.97 -4.90 -26.72
N ILE A 242 -23.69 -3.92 -26.16
CA ILE A 242 -25.15 -3.84 -26.20
C ILE A 242 -25.65 -3.64 -27.64
N ILE A 243 -25.03 -2.75 -28.42
CA ILE A 243 -25.40 -2.55 -29.84
C ILE A 243 -25.27 -3.86 -30.62
N TYR A 244 -24.17 -4.59 -30.40
CA TYR A 244 -23.91 -5.87 -31.05
C TYR A 244 -24.88 -6.97 -30.60
N PHE A 245 -25.36 -6.91 -29.36
CA PHE A 245 -26.36 -7.83 -28.82
C PHE A 245 -27.77 -7.55 -29.37
N LEU A 246 -28.19 -6.26 -29.42
CA LEU A 246 -29.53 -5.86 -29.84
C LEU A 246 -29.73 -5.85 -31.34
N TYR A 247 -28.68 -5.58 -32.13
CA TYR A 247 -28.74 -5.54 -33.58
C TYR A 247 -27.96 -6.72 -34.19
N PRO A 248 -28.58 -7.91 -34.30
CA PRO A 248 -27.97 -9.06 -34.95
C PRO A 248 -28.00 -8.88 -36.47
N TRP A 249 -27.23 -7.92 -37.00
CA TRP A 249 -26.81 -7.95 -38.40
C TRP A 249 -26.00 -9.21 -38.68
N ALA A 250 -26.42 -9.97 -39.69
CA ALA A 250 -25.76 -11.19 -40.15
C ALA A 250 -24.48 -10.85 -40.92
N SER A 251 -23.46 -10.34 -40.21
CA SER A 251 -22.12 -10.14 -40.75
C SER A 251 -21.17 -11.16 -40.13
N MET A 252 -20.46 -11.87 -41.00
CA MET A 252 -19.39 -12.80 -40.65
C MET A 252 -18.24 -12.15 -39.86
N TYR A 253 -18.08 -10.82 -39.96
CA TYR A 253 -16.98 -10.09 -39.32
C TYR A 253 -17.34 -9.50 -37.95
N ARG A 254 -18.57 -9.68 -37.49
CA ARG A 254 -19.10 -9.02 -36.30
C ARG A 254 -18.23 -9.25 -35.05
N GLU A 255 -17.95 -10.50 -34.73
CA GLU A 255 -17.18 -10.81 -33.51
C GLU A 255 -15.71 -10.35 -33.62
N ALA A 256 -15.16 -10.37 -34.84
CA ALA A 256 -13.80 -9.92 -35.11
C ALA A 256 -13.65 -8.40 -34.96
N THR A 257 -14.62 -7.60 -35.42
CA THR A 257 -14.59 -6.14 -35.29
C THR A 257 -14.73 -5.69 -33.83
N PHE A 258 -15.59 -6.36 -33.06
CA PHE A 258 -15.73 -6.10 -31.63
C PHE A 258 -14.46 -6.46 -30.84
N ALA A 259 -13.87 -7.63 -31.13
CA ALA A 259 -12.63 -8.05 -30.50
C ALA A 259 -11.48 -7.08 -30.83
N LEU A 260 -11.31 -6.67 -32.09
CA LEU A 260 -10.27 -5.71 -32.47
C LEU A 260 -10.42 -4.37 -31.73
N PHE A 261 -11.65 -3.87 -31.61
CA PHE A 261 -11.93 -2.69 -30.80
C PHE A 261 -11.49 -2.88 -29.34
N ASN A 262 -11.89 -3.98 -28.70
CA ASN A 262 -11.55 -4.22 -27.29
C ASN A 262 -10.05 -4.40 -27.06
N LEU A 263 -9.32 -5.02 -28.00
CA LEU A 263 -7.87 -5.19 -27.90
C LEU A 263 -7.15 -3.83 -27.93
N ILE A 264 -7.54 -2.94 -28.83
CA ILE A 264 -7.00 -1.57 -28.90
C ILE A 264 -7.43 -0.79 -27.65
N TRP A 265 -8.70 -0.87 -27.27
CA TRP A 265 -9.26 -0.19 -26.11
C TRP A 265 -8.56 -0.57 -24.80
N SER A 266 -8.26 -1.86 -24.61
CA SER A 266 -7.51 -2.35 -23.44
C SER A 266 -6.17 -1.64 -23.26
N THR A 267 -5.51 -1.31 -24.37
CA THR A 267 -4.22 -0.61 -24.38
C THR A 267 -4.42 0.87 -24.07
N ILE A 268 -5.38 1.52 -24.74
CA ILE A 268 -5.72 2.92 -24.50
C ILE A 268 -6.07 3.13 -23.02
N PHE A 269 -6.86 2.24 -22.43
CA PHE A 269 -7.22 2.27 -21.02
C PHE A 269 -5.99 2.21 -20.11
N LEU A 270 -5.09 1.23 -20.30
CA LEU A 270 -3.91 1.07 -19.43
C LEU A 270 -2.94 2.23 -19.53
N GLU A 271 -2.75 2.78 -20.74
CA GLU A 271 -1.92 3.97 -20.98
C GLU A 271 -2.54 5.24 -20.38
N ALA A 272 -3.85 5.41 -20.55
CA ALA A 272 -4.59 6.53 -19.94
C ALA A 272 -4.58 6.43 -18.41
N TRP A 273 -4.64 5.22 -17.85
CA TRP A 273 -4.51 4.99 -16.42
C TRP A 273 -3.14 5.41 -15.90
N LYS A 274 -2.03 5.04 -16.55
CA LYS A 274 -0.68 5.49 -16.14
C LYS A 274 -0.59 7.01 -16.05
N ARG A 275 -1.12 7.71 -17.06
CA ARG A 275 -1.20 9.19 -17.09
C ARG A 275 -2.03 9.79 -15.98
N TYR A 276 -3.18 9.20 -15.71
CA TYR A 276 -4.09 9.65 -14.66
C TYR A 276 -3.50 9.37 -13.27
N CYS A 277 -2.94 8.19 -13.05
CA CYS A 277 -2.26 7.81 -11.80
C CYS A 277 -1.10 8.75 -11.48
N ASN A 278 -0.26 9.07 -12.48
CA ASN A 278 0.85 10.03 -12.32
C ASN A 278 0.35 11.44 -11.96
N THR A 279 -0.78 11.87 -12.52
CA THR A 279 -1.41 13.15 -12.16
C THR A 279 -1.81 13.16 -10.68
N GLN A 280 -2.46 12.11 -10.20
CA GLN A 280 -2.90 12.03 -8.80
C GLN A 280 -1.70 11.92 -7.85
N CYS A 281 -0.71 11.09 -8.20
CA CYS A 281 0.50 10.93 -7.39
C CYS A 281 1.30 12.24 -7.30
N PHE A 282 1.31 13.06 -8.36
CA PHE A 282 1.91 14.40 -8.30
C PHE A 282 1.14 15.31 -7.34
N LYS A 283 -0.20 15.36 -7.43
CA LYS A 283 -1.04 16.17 -6.53
C LYS A 283 -0.87 15.79 -5.06
N TRP A 284 -0.68 14.52 -4.77
CA TRP A 284 -0.47 14.01 -3.41
C TRP A 284 0.99 14.04 -2.95
N GLY A 285 1.92 14.48 -3.78
CA GLY A 285 3.35 14.57 -3.45
C GLY A 285 4.04 13.24 -3.19
N VAL A 286 3.59 12.18 -3.86
CA VAL A 286 4.17 10.83 -3.76
C VAL A 286 4.84 10.36 -5.04
N LEU A 287 4.79 11.15 -6.12
CA LEU A 287 5.39 10.79 -7.41
C LEU A 287 6.91 10.60 -7.28
N GLU A 288 7.43 9.57 -7.95
CA GLU A 288 8.88 9.31 -8.01
C GLU A 288 9.59 10.51 -8.67
N GLY A 289 10.59 11.06 -7.98
CA GLY A 289 11.33 12.24 -8.46
C GLY A 289 10.78 13.60 -8.03
N SER A 290 9.55 13.70 -7.48
CA SER A 290 9.03 14.96 -6.95
C SER A 290 9.46 15.25 -5.50
N GLY A 291 10.32 14.43 -4.89
CA GLY A 291 10.76 14.54 -3.50
C GLY A 291 10.42 13.33 -2.62
N SER A 292 9.61 12.39 -3.12
CA SER A 292 9.35 11.10 -2.47
C SER A 292 10.65 10.32 -2.22
N LEU A 293 10.79 9.74 -1.02
CA LEU A 293 11.98 9.01 -0.58
C LEU A 293 12.25 7.86 -1.56
N SER A 294 13.40 7.88 -2.23
CA SER A 294 13.81 6.78 -3.12
C SER A 294 13.67 5.45 -2.39
N LYS A 295 13.12 4.41 -3.05
CA LYS A 295 13.00 3.03 -2.53
C LYS A 295 14.31 2.50 -1.94
N SER A 296 15.46 3.04 -2.36
CA SER A 296 16.79 2.71 -1.82
C SER A 296 17.03 3.19 -0.38
N LEU A 297 16.31 4.21 0.07
CA LEU A 297 16.41 4.79 1.41
C LEU A 297 15.36 4.22 2.38
N GLU A 298 14.41 3.41 1.89
CA GLU A 298 13.47 2.68 2.74
C GLU A 298 14.19 1.67 3.63
N GLU A 299 13.69 1.55 4.86
CA GLU A 299 14.20 0.60 5.83
C GLU A 299 13.87 -0.85 5.47
N PRO A 300 14.70 -1.82 5.89
CA PRO A 300 14.33 -3.21 5.80
C PRO A 300 13.06 -3.54 6.60
N ARG A 301 12.28 -4.50 6.08
CA ARG A 301 11.12 -5.07 6.79
C ARG A 301 11.55 -5.79 8.06
N ALA A 302 10.66 -5.91 9.04
CA ALA A 302 10.95 -6.48 10.37
C ALA A 302 11.56 -7.89 10.32
N ASP A 303 11.04 -8.76 9.46
CA ASP A 303 11.46 -10.16 9.29
C ASP A 303 12.74 -10.33 8.44
N TYR A 304 13.28 -9.24 7.89
CA TYR A 304 14.49 -9.32 7.08
C TYR A 304 15.70 -9.66 7.94
N HIS A 305 16.45 -10.67 7.52
CA HIS A 305 17.60 -11.19 8.25
C HIS A 305 18.80 -11.37 7.33
N GLY A 306 20.00 -11.32 7.90
CA GLY A 306 21.25 -11.38 7.17
C GLY A 306 22.44 -11.17 8.09
N THR A 307 23.65 -11.20 7.53
CA THR A 307 24.86 -10.82 8.26
C THR A 307 24.89 -9.31 8.44
N MET A 308 25.31 -8.81 9.60
CA MET A 308 25.42 -7.36 9.79
C MET A 308 26.46 -6.77 8.82
N GLY A 309 26.08 -5.69 8.16
CA GLY A 309 26.94 -4.92 7.27
C GLY A 309 26.54 -3.45 7.31
N THR A 310 27.26 -2.63 6.55
CA THR A 310 26.93 -1.21 6.39
C THR A 310 26.17 -1.01 5.09
N ASN A 311 25.07 -0.25 5.16
CA ASN A 311 24.33 0.13 3.96
C ASN A 311 25.20 1.09 3.13
N ALA A 312 25.47 0.74 1.87
CA ALA A 312 26.31 1.54 0.97
C ALA A 312 25.71 2.92 0.63
N VAL A 313 24.40 3.10 0.78
CA VAL A 313 23.68 4.36 0.50
C VAL A 313 23.54 5.21 1.75
N THR A 314 23.06 4.62 2.86
CA THR A 314 22.76 5.38 4.09
C THR A 314 23.91 5.42 5.08
N GLY A 315 24.94 4.58 4.92
CA GLY A 315 26.04 4.42 5.86
C GLY A 315 25.66 3.76 7.19
N LYS A 316 24.38 3.44 7.42
CA LYS A 316 23.88 2.86 8.67
C LYS A 316 24.16 1.36 8.76
N PRO A 317 24.40 0.80 9.96
CA PRO A 317 24.48 -0.64 10.16
C PRO A 317 23.11 -1.29 9.91
N GLU A 318 23.04 -2.25 8.98
CA GLU A 318 21.83 -3.01 8.67
C GLU A 318 22.15 -4.49 8.37
N PRO A 319 21.19 -5.41 8.54
CA PRO A 319 21.36 -6.78 8.02
C PRO A 319 21.53 -6.72 6.50
N VAL A 320 22.50 -7.47 5.97
CA VAL A 320 22.73 -7.59 4.52
C VAL A 320 22.63 -9.07 4.14
N TYR A 321 21.86 -9.35 3.08
CA TYR A 321 21.69 -10.69 2.54
C TYR A 321 22.19 -10.76 1.09
N PRO A 322 23.07 -11.72 0.72
CA PRO A 322 23.60 -11.84 -0.63
C PRO A 322 22.49 -12.06 -1.68
N LYS A 323 22.45 -11.20 -2.70
CA LYS A 323 21.41 -11.24 -3.75
C LYS A 323 21.39 -12.57 -4.51
N TRP A 324 22.56 -13.15 -4.82
CA TRP A 324 22.65 -14.42 -5.56
C TRP A 324 22.01 -15.59 -4.82
N LYS A 325 22.10 -15.65 -3.48
CA LYS A 325 21.44 -16.68 -2.66
C LYS A 325 19.92 -16.60 -2.78
N ARG A 326 19.37 -15.39 -2.83
CA ARG A 326 17.94 -15.17 -3.03
C ARG A 326 17.51 -15.60 -4.44
N VAL A 327 18.27 -15.22 -5.46
CA VAL A 327 18.01 -15.61 -6.85
C VAL A 327 18.02 -17.13 -7.00
N LEU A 328 18.99 -17.81 -6.38
CA LEU A 328 19.06 -19.27 -6.37
C LEU A 328 17.83 -19.91 -5.69
N LYS A 329 17.43 -19.41 -4.50
CA LYS A 329 16.21 -19.87 -3.83
C LYS A 329 14.96 -19.70 -4.69
N PHE A 330 14.85 -18.56 -5.38
CA PHE A 330 13.73 -18.29 -6.25
C PHE A 330 13.66 -19.28 -7.43
N TYR A 331 14.74 -19.42 -8.20
CA TYR A 331 14.72 -20.27 -9.39
C TYR A 331 14.75 -21.77 -9.08
N LEU A 332 15.45 -22.22 -8.03
CA LEU A 332 15.58 -23.65 -7.73
C LEU A 332 14.51 -24.20 -6.78
N VAL A 333 13.82 -23.35 -6.02
CA VAL A 333 12.81 -23.81 -5.04
C VAL A 333 11.44 -23.23 -5.36
N THR A 334 11.32 -21.91 -5.44
CA THR A 334 10.03 -21.27 -5.66
C THR A 334 9.42 -21.65 -7.01
N VAL A 335 10.16 -21.50 -8.12
CA VAL A 335 9.63 -21.76 -9.46
C VAL A 335 9.19 -23.23 -9.64
N PRO A 336 9.98 -24.26 -9.25
CA PRO A 336 9.54 -25.66 -9.33
C PRO A 336 8.30 -25.97 -8.49
N ILE A 337 8.19 -25.42 -7.28
CA ILE A 337 7.02 -25.66 -6.42
C ILE A 337 5.77 -25.02 -7.02
N ILE A 338 5.87 -23.79 -7.54
CA ILE A 338 4.75 -23.14 -8.23
C ILE A 338 4.36 -23.94 -9.46
N SER A 339 5.33 -24.37 -10.27
CA SER A 339 5.08 -25.20 -11.45
C SER A 339 4.35 -26.49 -11.07
N LEU A 340 4.75 -27.17 -9.99
CA LEU A 340 4.07 -28.35 -9.50
C LEU A 340 2.60 -28.06 -9.11
N CYS A 341 2.36 -26.97 -8.40
CA CYS A 341 0.99 -26.55 -8.04
C CYS A 341 0.13 -26.27 -9.27
N LEU A 342 0.69 -25.60 -10.29
CA LEU A 342 -0.01 -25.33 -11.56
C LEU A 342 -0.33 -26.63 -12.31
N THR A 343 0.60 -27.58 -12.33
CA THR A 343 0.37 -28.91 -12.92
C THR A 343 -0.74 -29.67 -12.19
N VAL A 344 -0.76 -29.63 -10.85
CA VAL A 344 -1.85 -30.25 -10.06
C VAL A 344 -3.20 -29.62 -10.38
N ALA A 345 -3.28 -28.29 -10.46
CA ALA A 345 -4.51 -27.60 -10.84
C ALA A 345 -5.00 -27.98 -12.25
N PHE A 346 -4.07 -28.11 -13.20
CA PHE A 346 -4.38 -28.58 -14.56
C PHE A 346 -4.95 -30.00 -14.56
N PHE A 347 -4.35 -30.94 -13.83
CA PHE A 347 -4.89 -32.31 -13.72
C PHE A 347 -6.22 -32.37 -12.97
N ALA A 348 -6.45 -31.52 -11.98
CA ALA A 348 -7.74 -31.42 -11.30
C ALA A 348 -8.86 -31.00 -12.28
N MET A 349 -8.56 -30.05 -13.18
CA MET A 349 -9.48 -29.63 -14.24
C MET A 349 -9.73 -30.74 -15.27
N LEU A 350 -8.71 -31.51 -15.67
CA LEU A 350 -8.91 -32.69 -16.53
C LEU A 350 -9.78 -33.75 -15.85
N ALA A 351 -9.56 -34.01 -14.56
CA ALA A 351 -10.35 -34.95 -13.77
C ALA A 351 -11.83 -34.52 -13.70
N TYR A 352 -12.10 -33.22 -13.61
CA TYR A 352 -13.46 -32.67 -13.71
C TYR A 352 -14.11 -33.02 -15.05
N PHE A 353 -13.43 -32.77 -16.18
CA PHE A 353 -13.98 -33.09 -17.50
C PHE A 353 -14.18 -34.60 -17.71
N TRP A 354 -13.26 -35.44 -17.20
CA TRP A 354 -13.44 -36.89 -17.25
C TRP A 354 -14.63 -37.36 -16.41
N ALA A 355 -14.81 -36.80 -15.22
CA ALA A 355 -15.97 -37.10 -14.38
C ALA A 355 -17.28 -36.65 -15.04
N GLU A 356 -17.32 -35.44 -15.59
CA GLU A 356 -18.49 -34.91 -16.30
C GLU A 356 -18.85 -35.79 -17.51
N HIS A 357 -17.86 -36.19 -18.31
CA HIS A 357 -18.07 -37.09 -19.44
C HIS A 357 -18.54 -38.48 -19.01
N TRP A 358 -17.96 -39.03 -17.94
CA TRP A 358 -18.33 -40.34 -17.42
C TRP A 358 -19.78 -40.36 -16.93
N ILE A 359 -20.22 -39.33 -16.18
CA ILE A 359 -21.61 -39.23 -15.72
C ILE A 359 -22.56 -39.10 -16.91
N LYS A 360 -22.29 -38.21 -17.86
CA LYS A 360 -23.15 -38.05 -19.05
C LYS A 360 -23.26 -39.32 -19.90
N LYS A 361 -22.24 -40.18 -19.87
CA LYS A 361 -22.20 -41.43 -20.64
C LYS A 361 -22.96 -42.59 -19.96
N TYR A 362 -22.88 -42.70 -18.64
CA TYR A 362 -23.38 -43.88 -17.90
C TYR A 362 -24.61 -43.60 -17.02
N ALA A 363 -24.96 -42.33 -16.76
CA ALA A 363 -26.13 -42.01 -15.96
C ALA A 363 -27.42 -42.29 -16.76
N PRO A 364 -28.43 -42.97 -16.16
CA PRO A 364 -29.71 -43.20 -16.81
C PRO A 364 -30.40 -41.86 -17.10
N GLN A 365 -30.87 -41.67 -18.34
CA GLN A 365 -31.52 -40.42 -18.81
C GLN A 365 -32.98 -40.29 -18.36
N ASP A 366 -33.32 -40.80 -17.18
CA ASP A 366 -34.66 -40.67 -16.62
C ASP A 366 -34.84 -39.25 -16.07
N LEU A 367 -36.02 -38.64 -16.31
CA LEU A 367 -36.35 -37.25 -15.92
C LEU A 367 -36.62 -37.08 -14.41
N GLY A 368 -35.79 -37.69 -13.57
CA GLY A 368 -35.90 -37.66 -12.10
C GLY A 368 -34.97 -36.65 -11.44
N LEU A 369 -35.33 -36.21 -10.23
CA LEU A 369 -34.49 -35.36 -9.38
C LEU A 369 -33.09 -35.97 -9.12
N ILE A 370 -32.99 -37.29 -9.06
CA ILE A 370 -31.74 -38.03 -8.82
C ILE A 370 -30.76 -37.81 -9.97
N THR A 371 -31.22 -37.88 -11.22
CA THR A 371 -30.41 -37.67 -12.43
C THR A 371 -29.88 -36.24 -12.49
N THR A 372 -30.70 -35.25 -12.13
CA THR A 372 -30.28 -33.84 -12.06
C THR A 372 -29.19 -33.63 -10.99
N LEU A 373 -29.34 -34.24 -9.81
CA LEU A 373 -28.33 -34.18 -8.75
C LEU A 373 -27.03 -34.88 -9.14
N GLN A 374 -27.11 -36.03 -9.83
CA GLN A 374 -25.94 -36.74 -10.35
C GLN A 374 -25.15 -35.90 -11.36
N ASN A 375 -25.85 -35.19 -12.27
CA ASN A 375 -25.22 -34.32 -13.26
C ASN A 375 -24.54 -33.09 -12.65
N LEU A 376 -25.01 -32.61 -11.50
CA LEU A 376 -24.44 -31.45 -10.81
C LEU A 376 -23.23 -31.82 -9.91
N LEU A 377 -23.10 -33.10 -9.55
CA LEU A 377 -22.12 -33.58 -8.59
C LEU A 377 -20.66 -33.25 -8.98
N PRO A 378 -20.18 -33.48 -10.22
CA PRO A 378 -18.80 -33.17 -10.61
C PRO A 378 -18.48 -31.68 -10.44
N THR A 379 -19.43 -30.81 -10.78
CA THR A 379 -19.27 -29.36 -10.68
C THR A 379 -19.14 -28.92 -9.22
N ILE A 380 -19.96 -29.47 -8.31
CA ILE A 380 -19.88 -29.17 -6.87
C ILE A 380 -18.53 -29.65 -6.30
N VAL A 381 -18.14 -30.90 -6.61
CA VAL A 381 -16.88 -31.47 -6.13
C VAL A 381 -15.69 -30.65 -6.63
N TYR A 382 -15.70 -30.26 -7.91
CA TYR A 382 -14.66 -29.42 -8.49
C TYR A 382 -14.60 -28.05 -7.82
N ALA A 383 -15.74 -27.39 -7.59
CA ALA A 383 -15.78 -26.09 -6.91
C ALA A 383 -15.19 -26.16 -5.49
N ILE A 384 -15.50 -27.21 -4.73
CA ILE A 384 -14.93 -27.44 -3.39
C ILE A 384 -13.42 -27.70 -3.49
N ALA A 385 -12.99 -28.54 -4.43
CA ALA A 385 -11.58 -28.86 -4.63
C ALA A 385 -10.74 -27.62 -4.95
N ILE A 386 -11.26 -26.74 -5.82
CA ILE A 386 -10.62 -25.46 -6.14
C ILE A 386 -10.52 -24.54 -4.93
N GLY A 387 -11.59 -24.42 -4.13
CA GLY A 387 -11.54 -23.61 -2.89
C GLY A 387 -10.47 -24.09 -1.91
N ILE A 388 -10.30 -25.41 -1.78
CA ILE A 388 -9.24 -26.02 -0.96
C ILE A 388 -7.86 -25.75 -1.56
N LEU A 389 -7.69 -25.95 -2.88
CA LEU A 389 -6.44 -25.71 -3.59
C LEU A 389 -5.99 -24.25 -3.48
N ASN A 390 -6.90 -23.28 -3.63
CA ASN A 390 -6.62 -21.85 -3.45
C ASN A 390 -6.09 -21.54 -2.04
N THR A 391 -6.73 -22.11 -1.01
CA THR A 391 -6.33 -21.92 0.39
C THR A 391 -4.94 -22.52 0.68
N ILE A 392 -4.68 -23.72 0.18
CA ILE A 392 -3.38 -24.39 0.30
C ILE A 392 -2.30 -23.58 -0.44
N TYR A 393 -2.57 -23.19 -1.68
CA TYR A 393 -1.61 -22.44 -2.50
C TYR A 393 -1.27 -21.09 -1.87
N ARG A 394 -2.25 -20.33 -1.37
CA ARG A 394 -1.98 -19.06 -0.68
C ARG A 394 -1.04 -19.23 0.51
N THR A 395 -1.23 -20.31 1.28
CA THR A 395 -0.36 -20.65 2.41
C THR A 395 1.06 -20.98 1.93
N ILE A 396 1.20 -21.76 0.84
CA ILE A 396 2.49 -22.08 0.23
C ILE A 396 3.17 -20.81 -0.29
N ALA A 397 2.46 -19.97 -1.04
CA ALA A 397 2.98 -18.74 -1.63
C ALA A 397 3.54 -17.78 -0.56
N VAL A 398 2.82 -17.58 0.56
CA VAL A 398 3.30 -16.76 1.68
C VAL A 398 4.53 -17.37 2.33
N LYS A 399 4.57 -18.70 2.54
CA LYS A 399 5.74 -19.38 3.12
C LYS A 399 6.98 -19.27 2.21
N LEU A 400 6.81 -19.50 0.90
CA LEU A 400 7.88 -19.35 -0.10
C LEU A 400 8.40 -17.91 -0.14
N ASN A 401 7.51 -16.93 -0.15
CA ASN A 401 7.89 -15.53 -0.23
C ASN A 401 8.65 -15.05 1.03
N LYS A 402 8.30 -15.59 2.22
CA LYS A 402 9.07 -15.38 3.45
C LYS A 402 10.45 -16.04 3.37
N TYR A 403 10.53 -17.25 2.81
CA TYR A 403 11.78 -17.99 2.62
C TYR A 403 12.79 -17.31 1.67
N GLU A 404 12.28 -16.59 0.66
CA GLU A 404 13.07 -15.79 -0.29
C GLU A 404 13.77 -14.59 0.39
N ASN A 405 13.30 -14.15 1.56
CA ASN A 405 13.93 -13.10 2.37
C ASN A 405 14.10 -11.76 1.62
N HIS A 406 13.00 -11.14 1.20
CA HIS A 406 12.99 -9.80 0.59
C HIS A 406 13.33 -8.71 1.62
N ARG A 407 14.16 -7.73 1.21
CA ARG A 407 14.58 -6.58 2.05
C ARG A 407 13.44 -5.60 2.30
N LEU A 408 12.77 -5.16 1.24
CA LEU A 408 11.72 -4.14 1.28
C LEU A 408 10.33 -4.78 1.34
N GLN A 409 9.38 -4.09 2.00
CA GLN A 409 7.99 -4.51 2.06
C GLN A 409 7.34 -4.47 0.66
N SER A 410 7.58 -3.42 -0.12
CA SER A 410 7.13 -3.28 -1.51
C SER A 410 7.63 -4.43 -2.41
N SER A 411 8.91 -4.81 -2.27
CA SER A 411 9.48 -5.96 -3.00
C SER A 411 8.83 -7.28 -2.59
N TYR A 412 8.60 -7.49 -1.28
CA TYR A 412 7.91 -8.67 -0.77
C TYR A 412 6.50 -8.78 -1.35
N GLU A 413 5.73 -7.69 -1.30
CA GLU A 413 4.35 -7.64 -1.81
C GLU A 413 4.30 -7.89 -3.32
N ASN A 414 5.14 -7.21 -4.11
CA ASN A 414 5.18 -7.40 -5.56
C ASN A 414 5.45 -8.86 -5.96
N HIS A 415 6.40 -9.53 -5.29
CA HIS A 415 6.69 -10.94 -5.58
C HIS A 415 5.60 -11.88 -5.07
N LEU A 416 4.87 -11.52 -4.01
CA LEU A 416 3.71 -12.29 -3.55
C LEU A 416 2.56 -12.18 -4.55
N ILE A 417 2.27 -10.96 -5.02
CA ILE A 417 1.24 -10.66 -6.02
C ILE A 417 1.47 -11.51 -7.28
N VAL A 418 2.69 -11.50 -7.84
CA VAL A 418 3.01 -12.31 -9.04
C VAL A 418 2.73 -13.80 -8.81
N LYS A 419 3.06 -14.35 -7.63
CA LYS A 419 2.79 -15.76 -7.31
C LYS A 419 1.29 -16.05 -7.25
N LEU A 420 0.51 -15.17 -6.61
CA LEU A 420 -0.94 -15.32 -6.49
C LEU A 420 -1.62 -15.22 -7.86
N ILE A 421 -1.26 -14.23 -8.66
CA ILE A 421 -1.78 -14.02 -10.01
C ILE A 421 -1.57 -15.24 -10.90
N LEU A 422 -0.36 -15.81 -10.92
CA LEU A 422 -0.05 -16.95 -11.80
C LEU A 422 -0.97 -18.15 -11.52
N PHE A 423 -1.23 -18.43 -10.25
CA PHE A 423 -2.08 -19.55 -9.86
C PHE A 423 -3.56 -19.27 -10.10
N GLU A 424 -4.04 -18.09 -9.68
CA GLU A 424 -5.45 -17.73 -9.86
C GLU A 424 -5.81 -17.60 -11.35
N PHE A 425 -4.90 -17.07 -12.17
CA PHE A 425 -5.08 -17.01 -13.62
C PHE A 425 -5.29 -18.40 -14.22
N VAL A 426 -4.41 -19.37 -13.90
CA VAL A 426 -4.58 -20.73 -14.41
C VAL A 426 -5.86 -21.34 -13.88
N ASN A 427 -6.14 -21.22 -12.59
CA ASN A 427 -7.32 -21.77 -11.97
C ASN A 427 -8.64 -21.26 -12.60
N CYS A 428 -8.73 -19.95 -12.86
CA CYS A 428 -9.93 -19.34 -13.44
C CYS A 428 -10.06 -19.59 -14.96
N PHE A 429 -8.96 -19.50 -15.72
CA PHE A 429 -9.04 -19.46 -17.18
C PHE A 429 -8.72 -20.79 -17.86
N ILE A 430 -8.02 -21.73 -17.22
CA ILE A 430 -7.57 -22.96 -17.92
C ILE A 430 -8.73 -23.80 -18.45
N CYS A 431 -9.84 -23.84 -17.72
CA CYS A 431 -11.06 -24.51 -18.16
C CYS A 431 -11.62 -23.87 -19.44
N LEU A 432 -11.64 -22.53 -19.49
CA LEU A 432 -12.07 -21.77 -20.67
C LEU A 432 -11.12 -21.97 -21.86
N PHE A 433 -9.81 -21.97 -21.63
CA PHE A 433 -8.80 -22.29 -22.66
C PHE A 433 -8.99 -23.72 -23.19
N TYR A 434 -9.29 -24.68 -22.33
CA TYR A 434 -9.55 -26.06 -22.73
C TYR A 434 -10.81 -26.18 -23.61
N VAL A 435 -11.92 -25.56 -23.21
CA VAL A 435 -13.16 -25.55 -24.02
C VAL A 435 -12.94 -24.84 -25.35
N ALA A 436 -12.24 -23.70 -25.35
CA ALA A 436 -12.00 -22.89 -26.54
C ALA A 436 -11.09 -23.58 -27.57
N PHE A 437 -9.94 -24.10 -27.14
CA PHE A 437 -8.88 -24.52 -28.05
C PHE A 437 -8.76 -26.03 -28.23
N TYR A 438 -9.10 -26.82 -27.20
CA TYR A 438 -9.05 -28.28 -27.27
C TYR A 438 -10.40 -28.88 -27.72
N LEU A 439 -11.51 -28.51 -27.06
CA LEU A 439 -12.84 -28.98 -27.46
C LEU A 439 -13.40 -28.23 -28.69
N GLN A 440 -12.97 -26.97 -28.88
CA GLN A 440 -13.40 -26.11 -29.99
C GLN A 440 -14.92 -25.88 -30.06
N ASP A 441 -15.59 -25.90 -28.89
CA ASP A 441 -17.03 -25.69 -28.78
C ASP A 441 -17.33 -24.25 -28.35
N THR A 442 -17.62 -23.40 -29.34
CA THR A 442 -17.91 -21.98 -29.12
C THR A 442 -19.26 -21.75 -28.43
N ALA A 443 -20.22 -22.67 -28.56
CA ALA A 443 -21.51 -22.56 -27.89
C ALA A 443 -21.35 -22.87 -26.40
N LEU A 444 -20.64 -23.95 -26.07
CA LEU A 444 -20.30 -24.30 -24.69
C LEU A 444 -19.47 -23.19 -24.04
N LEU A 445 -18.50 -22.62 -24.77
CA LEU A 445 -17.68 -21.52 -24.27
C LEU A 445 -18.53 -20.29 -23.88
N LYS A 446 -19.52 -19.91 -24.70
CA LYS A 446 -20.44 -18.79 -24.41
C LYS A 446 -21.24 -19.04 -23.14
N THR A 447 -21.85 -20.21 -23.03
CA THR A 447 -22.66 -20.58 -21.87
C THR A 447 -21.80 -20.64 -20.61
N PHE A 448 -20.65 -21.30 -20.68
CA PHE A 448 -19.76 -21.46 -19.53
C PHE A 448 -19.20 -20.12 -19.05
N LEU A 449 -18.74 -19.26 -19.97
CA LEU A 449 -18.23 -17.92 -19.63
C LEU A 449 -19.31 -17.04 -18.98
N GLY A 450 -20.50 -16.99 -19.56
CA GLY A 450 -21.61 -16.21 -19.00
C GLY A 450 -22.03 -16.71 -17.62
N THR A 451 -22.20 -18.02 -17.45
CA THR A 451 -22.56 -18.62 -16.15
C THR A 451 -21.48 -18.41 -15.10
N VAL A 452 -20.21 -18.64 -15.43
CA VAL A 452 -19.10 -18.46 -14.47
C VAL A 452 -18.96 -17.01 -14.05
N LEU A 453 -18.99 -16.06 -14.99
CA LEU A 453 -18.86 -14.63 -14.69
C LEU A 453 -19.97 -14.15 -13.75
N VAL A 454 -21.24 -14.43 -14.10
CA VAL A 454 -22.39 -13.99 -13.30
C VAL A 454 -22.39 -14.68 -11.93
N THR A 455 -22.11 -15.98 -11.88
CA THR A 455 -22.08 -16.74 -10.61
C THR A 455 -20.96 -16.25 -9.70
N GLN A 456 -19.75 -16.06 -10.23
CA GLN A 456 -18.62 -15.57 -9.45
C GLN A 456 -18.86 -14.15 -8.92
N GLN A 457 -19.43 -13.26 -9.72
CA GLN A 457 -19.80 -11.92 -9.27
C GLN A 457 -20.82 -11.98 -8.13
N ILE A 458 -21.92 -12.73 -8.29
CA ILE A 458 -22.95 -12.84 -7.24
C ILE A 458 -22.39 -13.46 -5.95
N VAL A 459 -21.66 -14.57 -6.06
CA VAL A 459 -21.08 -15.26 -4.91
C VAL A 459 -20.02 -14.39 -4.23
N GLY A 460 -19.17 -13.72 -5.00
CA GLY A 460 -18.17 -12.76 -4.51
C GLY A 460 -18.83 -11.67 -3.69
N GLN A 461 -19.82 -10.98 -4.27
CA GLN A 461 -20.57 -9.92 -3.58
C GLN A 461 -21.20 -10.39 -2.26
N ILE A 462 -21.75 -11.60 -2.21
CA ILE A 462 -22.32 -12.19 -0.99
C ILE A 462 -21.23 -12.41 0.07
N GLN A 463 -20.11 -13.02 -0.32
CA GLN A 463 -18.99 -13.31 0.57
C GLN A 463 -18.30 -12.04 1.08
N GLU A 464 -18.30 -10.99 0.28
CA GLU A 464 -17.51 -9.77 0.50
C GLU A 464 -18.30 -8.68 1.24
N SER A 465 -19.58 -8.52 0.93
CA SER A 465 -20.42 -7.48 1.54
C SER A 465 -21.34 -8.03 2.64
N MET A 466 -22.06 -9.12 2.37
CA MET A 466 -23.13 -9.58 3.25
C MET A 466 -22.58 -10.35 4.46
N VAL A 467 -21.58 -11.21 4.26
CA VAL A 467 -20.99 -12.01 5.33
C VAL A 467 -20.32 -11.13 6.40
N PRO A 468 -19.42 -10.17 6.06
CA PRO A 468 -18.80 -9.31 7.07
C PRO A 468 -19.81 -8.39 7.74
N PHE A 469 -20.79 -7.86 7.00
CA PHE A 469 -21.87 -7.06 7.56
C PHE A 469 -22.64 -7.82 8.66
N LEU A 470 -22.99 -9.08 8.41
CA LEU A 470 -23.67 -9.93 9.38
C LEU A 470 -22.79 -10.20 10.61
N PHE A 471 -21.48 -10.40 10.44
CA PHE A 471 -20.54 -10.57 11.55
C PHE A 471 -20.38 -9.28 12.37
N VAL A 472 -20.19 -8.13 11.73
CA VAL A 472 -20.09 -6.82 12.40
C VAL A 472 -21.36 -6.52 13.18
N LYS A 473 -22.54 -6.71 12.59
CA LYS A 473 -23.83 -6.47 13.25
C LYS A 473 -24.03 -7.41 14.44
N ARG A 474 -23.72 -8.70 14.29
CA ARG A 474 -23.74 -9.66 15.41
C ARG A 474 -22.82 -9.21 16.53
N ARG A 475 -21.62 -8.76 16.20
CA ARG A 475 -20.60 -8.33 17.17
C ARG A 475 -20.99 -7.06 17.92
N GLN A 476 -21.51 -6.05 17.22
CA GLN A 476 -22.04 -4.83 17.82
C GLN A 476 -23.14 -5.16 18.84
N ILE A 477 -24.06 -6.06 18.48
CA ILE A 477 -25.11 -6.53 19.40
C ILE A 477 -24.51 -7.23 20.63
N GLN A 478 -23.46 -8.04 20.48
CA GLN A 478 -22.80 -8.68 21.62
C GLN A 478 -22.13 -7.67 22.54
N LEU A 479 -21.46 -6.66 21.98
CA LEU A 479 -20.77 -5.61 22.74
C LEU A 479 -21.76 -4.67 23.44
N GLU A 480 -22.87 -4.32 22.80
CA GLU A 480 -23.95 -3.57 23.47
C GLU A 480 -24.58 -4.35 24.61
N LYS A 481 -24.77 -5.67 24.45
CA LYS A 481 -25.25 -6.55 25.52
C LYS A 481 -24.25 -6.65 26.67
N ALA A 482 -22.96 -6.75 26.37
CA ALA A 482 -21.89 -6.77 27.38
C ALA A 482 -21.80 -5.43 28.14
N ALA A 483 -21.83 -4.30 27.43
CA ALA A 483 -21.83 -2.97 28.02
C ALA A 483 -23.06 -2.72 28.91
N LYS A 484 -24.25 -3.16 28.48
CA LYS A 484 -25.47 -3.09 29.31
C LYS A 484 -25.39 -3.97 30.56
N ARG A 485 -24.68 -5.10 30.52
CA ARG A 485 -24.44 -5.96 31.69
C ARG A 485 -23.43 -5.34 32.65
N ALA A 486 -22.32 -4.79 32.14
CA ALA A 486 -21.33 -4.08 32.93
C ALA A 486 -21.90 -2.80 33.59
N GLY A 487 -22.72 -2.04 32.86
CA GLY A 487 -23.43 -0.88 33.41
C GLY A 487 -24.48 -1.23 34.47
N LYS A 488 -25.03 -2.46 34.45
CA LYS A 488 -25.90 -2.99 35.51
C LYS A 488 -25.11 -3.45 36.74
N ALA A 489 -23.92 -4.00 36.55
CA ALA A 489 -23.01 -4.39 37.63
C ALA A 489 -22.41 -3.17 38.35
N GLY A 490 -21.99 -2.15 37.62
CA GLY A 490 -21.48 -0.89 38.20
C GLY A 490 -22.53 -0.13 39.02
N LYS A 491 -23.80 -0.18 38.60
CA LYS A 491 -24.91 0.42 39.37
C LYS A 491 -25.19 -0.32 40.68
N ALA A 492 -24.96 -1.64 40.73
CA ALA A 492 -25.10 -2.43 41.94
C ALA A 492 -23.95 -2.23 42.95
N VAL A 493 -22.79 -1.74 42.49
CA VAL A 493 -21.63 -1.43 43.35
C VAL A 493 -21.71 0.01 43.90
N THR A 494 -22.29 0.96 43.16
CA THR A 494 -22.49 2.34 43.64
C THR A 494 -23.59 2.51 44.70
N ASP A 495 -24.48 1.52 44.84
CA ASP A 495 -25.55 1.53 45.86
C ASP A 495 -25.10 0.92 47.20
N ALA A 496 -23.83 0.51 47.33
CA ALA A 496 -23.20 0.15 48.60
C ALA A 496 -22.36 1.35 49.09
N GLU A 497 -22.81 2.01 50.17
CA GLU A 497 -22.11 3.14 50.79
C GLU A 497 -20.63 2.82 51.08
N PRO A 498 -19.67 3.64 50.59
CA PRO A 498 -18.29 3.56 51.05
C PRO A 498 -18.14 4.31 52.39
N PRO A 499 -17.39 3.75 53.38
CA PRO A 499 -17.05 4.49 54.58
C PRO A 499 -16.14 5.66 54.23
N ALA A 500 -16.51 6.85 54.71
CA ALA A 500 -15.76 8.08 54.53
C ALA A 500 -14.39 7.97 55.21
N LEU A 501 -13.31 8.02 54.43
CA LEU A 501 -11.98 8.48 54.87
C LEU A 501 -11.10 8.85 53.67
N GLU A 502 -10.57 10.07 53.76
CA GLU A 502 -9.36 10.61 53.12
C GLU A 502 -9.34 10.91 51.61
N ARG A 503 -9.77 12.14 51.32
CA ARG A 503 -9.09 13.02 50.36
C ARG A 503 -7.64 13.24 50.81
N GLN A 504 -6.68 12.61 50.16
CA GLN A 504 -5.31 13.13 50.12
C GLN A 504 -4.75 13.08 48.70
N SER A 505 -4.30 14.24 48.28
CA SER A 505 -3.57 14.58 47.07
C SER A 505 -2.26 13.79 46.93
N SER A 506 -2.05 13.12 45.80
CA SER A 506 -0.70 12.88 45.26
C SER A 506 -0.72 12.69 43.73
N THR A 507 0.13 13.47 43.06
CA THR A 507 0.69 13.34 41.69
C THR A 507 -0.25 13.14 40.49
N GLY A 508 -0.27 14.15 39.61
CA GLY A 508 -1.03 14.17 38.37
C GLY A 508 -0.63 13.10 37.36
N SER A 509 -1.54 12.18 37.10
CA SER A 509 -1.58 11.35 35.90
C SER A 509 -2.74 11.83 35.05
N CYS A 510 -2.48 12.38 33.86
CA CYS A 510 -3.53 12.66 32.88
C CYS A 510 -4.20 11.32 32.50
N LYS A 511 -5.50 11.16 32.77
CA LYS A 511 -6.23 9.92 32.49
C LYS A 511 -6.76 9.96 31.06
N VAL A 512 -6.52 8.89 30.28
CA VAL A 512 -7.13 8.72 28.96
C VAL A 512 -8.66 8.68 29.10
N ASP A 513 -9.37 9.47 28.29
CA ASP A 513 -10.84 9.53 28.31
C ASP A 513 -11.45 8.14 28.05
N ASP A 514 -12.51 7.81 28.78
CA ASP A 514 -13.17 6.51 28.71
C ASP A 514 -13.83 6.27 27.34
N THR A 515 -14.14 7.34 26.61
CA THR A 515 -14.58 7.29 25.20
C THR A 515 -13.54 6.60 24.32
N TYR A 516 -12.27 7.03 24.40
CA TYR A 516 -11.18 6.44 23.61
C TYR A 516 -10.86 5.01 24.05
N LYS A 517 -10.97 4.70 25.35
CA LYS A 517 -10.80 3.31 25.82
C LYS A 517 -11.85 2.38 25.23
N ARG A 518 -13.11 2.80 25.27
CA ARG A 518 -14.21 2.05 24.68
C ARG A 518 -14.02 1.88 23.18
N GLN A 519 -13.65 2.95 22.47
CA GLN A 519 -13.36 2.89 21.05
C GLN A 519 -12.23 1.90 20.75
N ALA A 520 -11.08 2.03 21.40
CA ALA A 520 -9.94 1.15 21.21
C ALA A 520 -10.31 -0.33 21.44
N ALA A 521 -11.15 -0.65 22.44
CA ALA A 521 -11.63 -2.00 22.68
C ALA A 521 -12.55 -2.52 21.55
N LEU A 522 -13.38 -1.66 20.94
CA LEU A 522 -14.20 -2.02 19.78
C LEU A 522 -13.34 -2.23 18.52
N GLU A 523 -12.33 -1.38 18.31
CA GLU A 523 -11.45 -1.45 17.14
C GLU A 523 -10.44 -2.60 17.25
N GLY A 524 -9.89 -2.87 18.44
CA GLY A 524 -9.00 -3.99 18.74
C GLY A 524 -9.66 -5.36 18.54
N LEU A 525 -10.97 -5.34 18.35
CA LEU A 525 -11.77 -6.48 17.99
C LEU A 525 -11.89 -6.60 16.44
N MET A 526 -12.01 -5.52 15.68
CA MET A 526 -12.24 -5.54 14.21
C MET A 526 -11.20 -6.36 13.42
N ASP A 527 -11.53 -6.68 12.16
CA ASP A 527 -10.65 -7.46 11.30
C ASP A 527 -9.47 -6.62 10.80
N VAL A 528 -8.30 -7.23 10.67
CA VAL A 528 -7.09 -6.54 10.19
C VAL A 528 -7.10 -6.52 8.66
N SER A 529 -7.05 -5.33 8.05
CA SER A 529 -6.91 -5.20 6.61
C SER A 529 -5.56 -5.76 6.14
N THR A 530 -5.59 -6.71 5.20
CA THR A 530 -4.39 -7.30 4.57
C THR A 530 -3.85 -6.46 3.39
N GLY A 531 -4.28 -5.20 3.27
CA GLY A 531 -4.02 -4.34 2.11
C GLY A 531 -5.07 -4.52 1.01
N CYS A 532 -4.80 -3.99 -0.18
CA CYS A 532 -5.74 -3.99 -1.32
C CYS A 532 -5.46 -5.10 -2.36
N ASN A 533 -4.65 -6.10 -2.01
CA ASN A 533 -4.16 -7.07 -3.01
C ASN A 533 -5.26 -8.02 -3.48
N ASP A 534 -6.17 -8.40 -2.59
CA ASP A 534 -7.27 -9.30 -2.95
C ASP A 534 -8.31 -8.54 -3.80
N GLU A 535 -8.55 -7.27 -3.50
CA GLU A 535 -9.42 -6.39 -4.29
C GLU A 535 -8.85 -6.12 -5.70
N TYR A 536 -7.53 -5.92 -5.83
CA TYR A 536 -6.91 -5.84 -7.17
C TYR A 536 -6.95 -7.18 -7.92
N LEU A 537 -6.83 -8.31 -7.22
CA LEU A 537 -6.91 -9.64 -7.83
C LEU A 537 -8.29 -9.86 -8.46
N GLU A 538 -9.36 -9.45 -7.77
CA GLU A 538 -10.72 -9.52 -8.31
C GLU A 538 -10.83 -8.71 -9.62
N MET A 539 -10.36 -7.45 -9.60
CA MET A 539 -10.37 -6.60 -10.80
C MET A 539 -9.53 -7.18 -11.93
N TYR A 540 -8.41 -7.83 -11.61
CA TYR A 540 -7.54 -8.50 -12.57
C TYR A 540 -8.25 -9.69 -13.24
N ILE A 541 -8.92 -10.54 -12.46
CA ILE A 541 -9.68 -11.67 -12.99
C ILE A 541 -10.88 -11.19 -13.82
N GLN A 542 -11.59 -10.16 -13.34
CA GLN A 542 -12.68 -9.54 -14.10
C GLN A 542 -12.20 -9.00 -15.45
N PHE A 543 -11.06 -8.30 -15.48
CA PHE A 543 -10.43 -7.82 -16.72
C PHE A 543 -10.13 -8.98 -17.67
N GLY A 544 -9.63 -10.11 -17.16
CA GLY A 544 -9.41 -11.32 -17.95
C GLY A 544 -10.69 -11.83 -18.63
N TYR A 545 -11.81 -11.92 -17.91
CA TYR A 545 -13.07 -12.35 -18.51
C TYR A 545 -13.61 -11.40 -19.58
N VAL A 546 -13.37 -10.08 -19.43
CA VAL A 546 -13.82 -9.08 -20.41
C VAL A 546 -12.98 -9.13 -21.69
N TYR A 547 -11.65 -9.25 -21.57
CA TYR A 547 -10.75 -9.05 -22.72
C TYR A 547 -10.24 -10.35 -23.37
N LEU A 548 -10.04 -11.46 -22.63
CA LEU A 548 -9.51 -12.70 -23.21
C LEU A 548 -10.46 -13.34 -24.23
N PHE A 549 -11.76 -13.34 -23.91
CA PHE A 549 -12.81 -14.02 -24.69
C PHE A 549 -13.81 -13.03 -25.30
N SER A 550 -13.34 -11.82 -25.60
CA SER A 550 -14.21 -10.70 -26.00
C SER A 550 -15.00 -10.97 -27.28
N SER A 551 -14.42 -11.69 -28.24
CA SER A 551 -15.11 -12.17 -29.47
C SER A 551 -16.27 -13.13 -29.19
N THR A 552 -16.28 -13.77 -28.03
CA THR A 552 -17.23 -14.83 -27.71
C THR A 552 -18.42 -14.31 -26.89
N PHE A 553 -18.17 -13.43 -25.91
CA PHE A 553 -19.22 -12.91 -25.04
C PHE A 553 -19.13 -11.38 -24.86
N PRO A 554 -19.69 -10.60 -25.81
CA PRO A 554 -19.64 -9.14 -25.77
C PRO A 554 -20.29 -8.48 -24.55
N LEU A 555 -21.25 -9.16 -23.92
CA LEU A 555 -21.93 -8.68 -22.71
C LEU A 555 -21.09 -8.80 -21.44
N ALA A 556 -19.89 -9.40 -21.48
CA ALA A 556 -18.99 -9.48 -20.32
C ALA A 556 -18.71 -8.10 -19.70
N ALA A 557 -18.50 -7.09 -20.54
CA ALA A 557 -18.22 -5.72 -20.10
C ALA A 557 -19.41 -5.10 -19.33
N LEU A 558 -20.65 -5.41 -19.73
CA LEU A 558 -21.85 -4.92 -19.05
C LEU A 558 -21.94 -5.49 -17.62
N TRP A 559 -21.74 -6.79 -17.47
CA TRP A 559 -21.76 -7.44 -16.15
C TRP A 559 -20.62 -6.93 -15.26
N ALA A 560 -19.41 -6.79 -15.82
CA ALA A 560 -18.29 -6.19 -15.12
C ALA A 560 -18.58 -4.74 -14.67
N LEU A 561 -19.23 -3.93 -15.53
CA LEU A 561 -19.61 -2.56 -15.22
C LEU A 561 -20.61 -2.52 -14.05
N ILE A 562 -21.64 -3.35 -14.07
CA ILE A 562 -22.64 -3.44 -12.99
C ILE A 562 -21.97 -3.87 -11.68
N ASN A 563 -21.11 -4.90 -11.72
CA ASN A 563 -20.36 -5.34 -10.55
C ASN A 563 -19.53 -4.20 -9.97
N ASN A 564 -18.76 -3.47 -10.80
CA ASN A 564 -17.88 -2.43 -10.28
C ASN A 564 -18.63 -1.22 -9.70
N PHE A 565 -19.86 -0.93 -10.16
CA PHE A 565 -20.69 0.09 -9.53
C PHE A 565 -21.11 -0.29 -8.10
N ILE A 566 -21.37 -1.58 -7.87
CA ILE A 566 -21.63 -2.13 -6.53
C ILE A 566 -20.33 -2.15 -5.73
N GLU A 567 -19.24 -2.60 -6.36
CA GLU A 567 -17.93 -2.82 -5.73
C GLU A 567 -17.37 -1.56 -5.09
N ILE A 568 -17.47 -0.42 -5.80
CA ILE A 568 -17.06 0.89 -5.27
C ILE A 568 -17.68 1.19 -3.89
N ARG A 569 -18.92 0.73 -3.65
CA ARG A 569 -19.66 1.01 -2.41
C ARG A 569 -19.46 -0.08 -1.37
N THR A 570 -19.39 -1.35 -1.77
CA THR A 570 -19.12 -2.49 -0.87
C THR A 570 -17.72 -2.39 -0.29
N ASP A 571 -16.72 -2.05 -1.10
CA ASP A 571 -15.36 -1.81 -0.64
C ASP A 571 -15.26 -0.62 0.30
N ALA A 572 -15.90 0.50 -0.05
CA ALA A 572 -15.96 1.66 0.82
C ALA A 572 -16.55 1.30 2.20
N PHE A 573 -17.60 0.48 2.20
CA PHE A 573 -18.22 -0.02 3.43
C PHE A 573 -17.26 -0.91 4.24
N LYS A 574 -16.52 -1.81 3.60
CA LYS A 574 -15.51 -2.66 4.26
C LYS A 574 -14.47 -1.82 5.00
N PHE A 575 -13.87 -0.84 4.31
CA PHE A 575 -12.85 0.03 4.92
C PHE A 575 -13.40 0.94 6.02
N CYS A 576 -14.69 1.30 5.97
CA CYS A 576 -15.27 2.21 6.96
C CYS A 576 -15.90 1.51 8.17
N LYS A 577 -16.29 0.23 8.07
CA LYS A 577 -17.12 -0.44 9.10
C LYS A 577 -16.70 -1.87 9.45
N VAL A 578 -15.85 -2.51 8.64
CA VAL A 578 -15.47 -3.92 8.85
C VAL A 578 -14.03 -4.02 9.35
N PHE A 579 -13.11 -3.33 8.69
CA PHE A 579 -11.70 -3.37 9.03
C PHE A 579 -11.30 -2.34 10.08
N ARG A 580 -10.26 -2.67 10.85
CA ARG A 580 -9.44 -1.68 11.55
C ARG A 580 -8.87 -0.70 10.53
N ARG A 581 -8.64 0.54 10.97
CA ARG A 581 -7.93 1.51 10.16
C ARG A 581 -6.55 0.94 9.79
N PRO A 582 -6.22 0.79 8.51
CA PRO A 582 -4.89 0.36 8.11
C PRO A 582 -3.89 1.50 8.30
N PHE A 583 -2.63 1.15 8.59
CA PHE A 583 -1.54 2.13 8.57
C PHE A 583 -1.38 2.74 7.19
N THR A 584 -1.10 4.04 7.16
CA THR A 584 -1.01 4.81 5.92
C THR A 584 0.26 4.45 5.18
N GLN A 585 0.10 3.79 4.04
CA GLN A 585 1.20 3.41 3.17
C GLN A 585 1.28 4.35 1.96
N GLN A 586 2.50 4.76 1.63
CA GLN A 586 2.76 5.51 0.42
C GLN A 586 2.92 4.57 -0.77
N ALA A 587 2.14 4.81 -1.81
CA ALA A 587 2.31 4.20 -3.13
C ALA A 587 2.26 5.30 -4.18
N ASN A 588 2.96 5.07 -5.29
CA ASN A 588 3.07 5.99 -6.44
C ASN A 588 2.57 5.38 -7.75
N ASN A 589 2.12 4.13 -7.69
CA ASN A 589 1.48 3.37 -8.77
C ASN A 589 0.79 2.14 -8.16
N ILE A 590 0.16 1.32 -9.00
CA ILE A 590 -0.46 0.06 -8.61
C ILE A 590 0.54 -1.11 -8.45
N GLY A 591 1.84 -0.84 -8.47
CA GLY A 591 2.88 -1.84 -8.27
C GLY A 591 2.90 -2.93 -9.35
N ALA A 592 3.04 -4.19 -8.93
CA ALA A 592 3.08 -5.36 -9.81
C ALA A 592 1.79 -5.58 -10.63
N TRP A 593 0.68 -4.90 -10.28
CA TRP A 593 -0.57 -5.02 -11.00
C TRP A 593 -0.52 -4.41 -12.41
N GLN A 594 0.23 -3.32 -12.61
CA GLN A 594 0.36 -2.68 -13.93
C GLN A 594 0.91 -3.64 -14.99
N PRO A 595 2.10 -4.23 -14.81
CA PRO A 595 2.60 -5.21 -15.78
C PRO A 595 1.71 -6.46 -15.86
N ALA A 596 1.00 -6.84 -14.79
CA ALA A 596 0.06 -7.95 -14.86
C ALA A 596 -1.10 -7.67 -15.82
N PHE A 597 -1.74 -6.50 -15.72
CA PHE A 597 -2.81 -6.07 -16.63
C PHE A 597 -2.31 -5.94 -18.09
N GLU A 598 -1.08 -5.46 -18.29
CA GLU A 598 -0.47 -5.40 -19.62
C GLU A 598 -0.23 -6.80 -20.21
N ILE A 599 0.30 -7.74 -19.41
CA ILE A 599 0.53 -9.14 -19.83
C ILE A 599 -0.78 -9.82 -20.21
N ILE A 600 -1.84 -9.73 -19.40
CA ILE A 600 -3.14 -10.31 -19.77
C ILE A 600 -3.75 -9.61 -20.99
N GLY A 601 -3.46 -8.31 -21.19
CA GLY A 601 -3.78 -7.60 -22.41
C GLY A 601 -3.01 -8.10 -23.64
N LEU A 602 -1.81 -8.66 -23.48
CA LEU A 602 -1.06 -9.32 -24.57
C LEU A 602 -1.62 -10.73 -24.84
N ILE A 603 -1.88 -11.51 -23.79
CA ILE A 603 -2.51 -12.84 -23.90
C ILE A 603 -3.90 -12.72 -24.57
N SER A 604 -4.63 -11.64 -24.30
CA SER A 604 -5.91 -11.34 -24.96
C SER A 604 -5.77 -11.20 -26.48
N VAL A 605 -4.68 -10.63 -26.99
CA VAL A 605 -4.45 -10.53 -28.44
C VAL A 605 -4.32 -11.92 -29.06
N ILE A 606 -3.45 -12.76 -28.48
CA ILE A 606 -3.23 -14.14 -28.93
C ILE A 606 -4.56 -14.92 -28.89
N THR A 607 -5.29 -14.81 -27.77
CA THR A 607 -6.54 -15.55 -27.54
C THR A 607 -7.63 -15.14 -28.54
N ASN A 608 -7.88 -13.84 -28.73
CA ASN A 608 -8.92 -13.39 -29.65
C ASN A 608 -8.56 -13.65 -31.11
N CYS A 609 -7.30 -13.43 -31.52
CA CYS A 609 -6.89 -13.76 -32.88
C CYS A 609 -7.08 -15.26 -33.16
N ALA A 610 -6.83 -16.14 -32.17
CA ALA A 610 -6.93 -17.58 -32.36
C ALA A 610 -8.40 -18.01 -32.46
N LEU A 611 -9.26 -17.45 -31.60
CA LEU A 611 -10.72 -17.64 -31.67
C LEU A 611 -11.30 -17.17 -33.01
N ILE A 612 -10.88 -16.00 -33.51
CA ILE A 612 -11.31 -15.47 -34.81
C ILE A 612 -10.82 -16.38 -35.94
N GLY A 613 -9.58 -16.87 -35.89
CA GLY A 613 -9.05 -17.78 -36.88
C GLY A 613 -9.89 -19.06 -36.97
N MET A 614 -10.21 -19.65 -35.81
CA MET A 614 -10.99 -20.89 -35.71
C MET A 614 -12.47 -20.73 -36.07
N ASP A 615 -12.97 -19.51 -36.23
CA ASP A 615 -14.36 -19.26 -36.61
C ASP A 615 -14.66 -19.87 -38.01
N PRO A 616 -15.72 -20.70 -38.14
CA PRO A 616 -16.07 -21.32 -39.42
C PRO A 616 -16.40 -20.32 -40.53
N GLY A 617 -16.87 -19.12 -40.19
CA GLY A 617 -17.12 -18.04 -41.15
C GLY A 617 -15.81 -17.54 -41.75
N VAL A 618 -14.83 -17.21 -40.89
CA VAL A 618 -13.51 -16.76 -41.34
C VAL A 618 -12.79 -17.84 -42.15
N LYS A 619 -12.91 -19.12 -41.76
CA LYS A 619 -12.32 -20.23 -42.51
C LYS A 619 -12.86 -20.35 -43.94
N LYS A 620 -14.12 -19.97 -44.18
CA LYS A 620 -14.72 -19.97 -45.54
C LYS A 620 -14.19 -18.87 -46.46
N LEU A 621 -13.57 -17.81 -45.90
CA LEU A 621 -12.97 -16.74 -46.69
C LEU A 621 -11.61 -17.12 -47.29
N LEU A 622 -10.95 -18.09 -46.67
CA LEU A 622 -9.65 -18.55 -47.11
C LEU A 622 -9.83 -19.61 -48.20
N PRO A 623 -8.86 -19.74 -49.13
CA PRO A 623 -8.89 -20.79 -50.14
C PRO A 623 -9.07 -22.17 -49.49
N SER A 624 -9.93 -23.02 -50.07
CA SER A 624 -10.19 -24.38 -49.58
C SER A 624 -8.92 -25.23 -49.49
N ASP A 625 -7.94 -24.93 -50.34
CA ASP A 625 -6.73 -25.74 -50.54
C ASP A 625 -5.54 -25.18 -49.73
N ILE A 626 -5.81 -24.30 -48.76
CA ILE A 626 -4.76 -23.69 -47.95
C ILE A 626 -4.06 -24.74 -47.07
N SER A 627 -2.73 -24.81 -47.17
CA SER A 627 -1.93 -25.63 -46.28
C SER A 627 -2.12 -25.19 -44.82
N PRO A 628 -2.17 -26.13 -43.85
CA PRO A 628 -2.23 -25.79 -42.42
C PRO A 628 -1.15 -24.81 -41.98
N VAL A 629 0.05 -24.90 -42.58
CA VAL A 629 1.17 -23.99 -42.30
C VAL A 629 0.82 -22.56 -42.74
N ASN A 630 0.32 -22.39 -43.96
CA ASN A 630 -0.05 -21.08 -44.49
C ASN A 630 -1.20 -20.46 -43.71
N TYR A 631 -2.15 -21.28 -43.25
CA TYR A 631 -3.25 -20.84 -42.39
C TYR A 631 -2.73 -20.28 -41.05
N VAL A 632 -1.81 -20.98 -40.38
CA VAL A 632 -1.18 -20.49 -39.14
C VAL A 632 -0.37 -19.22 -39.39
N LEU A 633 0.35 -19.12 -40.52
CA LEU A 633 1.11 -17.91 -40.87
C LEU A 633 0.21 -16.68 -41.04
N ILE A 634 -0.97 -16.82 -41.64
CA ILE A 634 -1.94 -15.72 -41.76
C ILE A 634 -2.41 -15.26 -40.37
N PHE A 635 -2.72 -16.21 -39.49
CA PHE A 635 -3.09 -15.91 -38.11
C PHE A 635 -1.97 -15.17 -37.36
N VAL A 636 -0.73 -15.66 -37.42
CA VAL A 636 0.43 -15.02 -36.78
C VAL A 636 0.69 -13.63 -37.37
N ALA A 637 0.52 -13.45 -38.68
CA ALA A 637 0.66 -12.14 -39.31
C ALA A 637 -0.40 -11.16 -38.80
N ALA A 638 -1.67 -11.58 -38.70
CA ALA A 638 -2.75 -10.76 -38.16
C ALA A 638 -2.50 -10.38 -36.69
N GLU A 639 -2.03 -11.33 -35.88
CA GLU A 639 -1.63 -11.11 -34.49
C GLU A 639 -0.54 -10.04 -34.40
N HIS A 640 0.54 -10.15 -35.19
CA HIS A 640 1.66 -9.19 -35.17
C HIS A 640 1.23 -7.78 -35.61
N ILE A 641 0.26 -7.67 -36.53
CA ILE A 641 -0.32 -6.37 -36.90
C ILE A 641 -1.04 -5.75 -35.69
N VAL A 642 -1.85 -6.51 -34.96
CA VAL A 642 -2.55 -6.01 -33.77
C VAL A 642 -1.55 -5.63 -32.67
N LEU A 643 -0.52 -6.45 -32.45
CA LEU A 643 0.56 -6.15 -31.50
C LEU A 643 1.33 -4.89 -31.89
N ALA A 644 1.62 -4.69 -33.18
CA ALA A 644 2.28 -3.48 -33.67
C ALA A 644 1.43 -2.23 -33.47
N VAL A 645 0.12 -2.30 -33.73
CA VAL A 645 -0.83 -1.21 -33.45
C VAL A 645 -0.86 -0.90 -31.95
N LYS A 646 -0.93 -1.93 -31.11
CA LYS A 646 -0.90 -1.81 -29.64
C LYS A 646 0.39 -1.14 -29.15
N ALA A 647 1.54 -1.57 -29.65
CA ALA A 647 2.82 -0.94 -29.35
C ALA A 647 2.86 0.52 -29.82
N GLY A 648 2.31 0.81 -31.02
CA GLY A 648 2.19 2.16 -31.54
C GLY A 648 1.36 3.07 -30.63
N VAL A 649 0.20 2.60 -30.14
CA VAL A 649 -0.63 3.35 -29.17
C VAL A 649 0.14 3.61 -27.87
N ALA A 650 0.82 2.62 -27.33
CA ALA A 650 1.62 2.76 -26.11
C ALA A 650 2.76 3.78 -26.26
N ILE A 651 3.40 3.85 -27.43
CA ILE A 651 4.45 4.83 -27.70
C ILE A 651 3.88 6.24 -27.89
N LEU A 652 2.71 6.36 -28.53
CA LEU A 652 2.07 7.65 -28.83
C LEU A 652 1.50 8.35 -27.60
N VAL A 653 1.12 7.60 -26.56
CA VAL A 653 0.49 8.11 -25.35
C VAL A 653 1.55 8.20 -24.24
N PRO A 654 2.21 9.37 -24.01
CA PRO A 654 3.26 9.44 -23.00
C PRO A 654 2.70 9.25 -21.60
N ASP A 655 3.40 8.49 -20.74
CA ASP A 655 2.99 8.18 -19.36
C ASP A 655 2.82 9.42 -18.47
N LEU A 656 3.56 10.50 -18.73
CA LEU A 656 3.51 11.73 -17.95
C LEU A 656 2.79 12.85 -18.73
N PRO A 657 1.75 13.46 -18.14
CA PRO A 657 1.15 14.66 -18.72
C PRO A 657 2.15 15.82 -18.79
N LYS A 658 2.09 16.61 -19.86
CA LYS A 658 3.02 17.72 -20.13
C LYS A 658 3.11 18.75 -18.99
N TRP A 659 2.00 19.04 -18.32
CA TRP A 659 1.99 20.01 -17.23
C TRP A 659 2.69 19.46 -15.98
N VAL A 660 2.58 18.16 -15.68
CA VAL A 660 3.28 17.51 -14.57
C VAL A 660 4.79 17.53 -14.84
N SER A 661 5.21 17.12 -16.04
CA SER A 661 6.63 17.15 -16.41
C SER A 661 7.22 18.56 -16.36
N LEU A 662 6.44 19.58 -16.74
CA LEU A 662 6.87 20.98 -16.66
C LEU A 662 7.04 21.44 -15.21
N GLN A 663 6.12 21.07 -14.31
CA GLN A 663 6.22 21.42 -12.89
C GLN A 663 7.41 20.72 -12.21
N MET A 664 7.61 19.43 -12.48
CA MET A 664 8.79 18.71 -11.99
C MET A 664 10.10 19.34 -12.48
N ALA A 665 10.18 19.68 -13.77
CA ALA A 665 11.34 20.37 -14.32
C ALA A 665 11.56 21.75 -13.68
N LYS A 666 10.48 22.49 -13.39
CA LYS A 666 10.54 23.78 -12.69
C LYS A 666 11.07 23.63 -11.26
N GLN A 667 10.60 22.63 -10.52
CA GLN A 667 11.08 22.32 -9.17
C GLN A 667 12.56 21.94 -9.18
N GLU A 668 12.98 21.08 -10.09
CA GLU A 668 14.39 20.68 -10.23
C GLU A 668 15.28 21.89 -10.57
N TYR A 669 14.83 22.76 -11.46
CA TYR A 669 15.54 23.99 -11.80
C TYR A 669 15.66 24.93 -10.60
N GLN A 670 14.59 25.13 -9.84
CA GLN A 670 14.61 25.95 -8.62
C GLN A 670 15.54 25.38 -7.56
N ALA A 671 15.55 24.06 -7.35
CA ALA A 671 16.48 23.39 -6.44
C ALA A 671 17.95 23.61 -6.86
N LYS A 672 18.25 23.51 -8.16
CA LYS A 672 19.59 23.82 -8.70
C LYS A 672 19.97 25.29 -8.50
N LEU A 673 19.03 26.23 -8.67
CA LEU A 673 19.29 27.66 -8.41
C LEU A 673 19.55 27.94 -6.92
N ALA A 674 18.77 27.33 -6.02
CA ALA A 674 18.97 27.46 -4.57
C ALA A 674 20.35 26.92 -4.16
N LEU A 675 20.72 25.73 -4.66
CA LEU A 675 22.05 25.15 -4.42
C LEU A 675 23.16 26.06 -4.96
N ARG A 676 23.01 26.62 -6.17
CA ARG A 676 24.00 27.58 -6.72
C ARG A 676 24.12 28.84 -5.88
N LYS A 677 23.01 29.37 -5.35
CA LYS A 677 23.01 30.53 -4.46
C LYS A 677 23.76 30.22 -3.16
N GLN A 678 23.46 29.08 -2.55
CA GLN A 678 24.16 28.59 -1.36
C GLN A 678 25.66 28.39 -1.62
N MET A 679 26.03 27.75 -2.75
CA MET A 679 27.44 27.60 -3.14
C MET A 679 28.14 28.95 -3.33
N LYS A 680 27.45 29.96 -3.89
CA LYS A 680 28.00 31.31 -4.03
C LYS A 680 28.20 31.97 -2.66
N GLU A 681 27.24 31.86 -1.77
CA GLU A 681 27.33 32.38 -0.39
C GLU A 681 28.42 31.66 0.42
N ASP A 682 28.54 30.34 0.28
CA ASP A 682 29.61 29.57 0.91
C ASP A 682 30.98 29.94 0.33
N SER A 683 31.06 30.16 -1.00
CA SER A 683 32.28 30.61 -1.64
C SER A 683 32.68 32.01 -1.20
N SER A 684 31.73 32.93 -1.00
CA SER A 684 32.02 34.28 -0.53
C SER A 684 32.44 34.28 0.93
N LYS A 685 31.89 33.40 1.78
CA LYS A 685 32.35 33.17 3.16
C LYS A 685 33.73 32.49 3.24
N ARG A 686 34.08 31.63 2.27
CA ARG A 686 35.38 30.93 2.22
C ARG A 686 36.52 31.82 1.72
N LYS A 687 36.26 32.75 0.79
CA LYS A 687 37.29 33.65 0.22
C LYS A 687 38.11 34.41 1.29
N PRO A 688 37.53 35.13 2.27
CA PRO A 688 38.30 35.82 3.29
C PRO A 688 39.09 34.85 4.17
N LYS A 689 38.48 33.73 4.62
CA LYS A 689 39.18 32.70 5.41
C LYS A 689 40.36 32.05 4.68
N LEU A 690 40.29 31.92 3.35
CA LEU A 690 41.39 31.39 2.53
C LEU A 690 42.51 32.41 2.40
N VAL A 691 42.18 33.68 2.16
CA VAL A 691 43.14 34.79 2.09
C VAL A 691 43.88 34.95 3.42
N ASP A 692 43.17 34.91 4.54
CA ASP A 692 43.76 34.96 5.88
C ASP A 692 44.70 33.79 6.15
N ARG A 693 44.34 32.57 5.74
CA ARG A 693 45.21 31.38 5.85
C ARG A 693 46.46 31.50 4.97
N ILE A 694 46.34 32.06 3.77
CA ILE A 694 47.48 32.27 2.86
C ILE A 694 48.41 33.35 3.43
N LEU A 695 47.85 34.45 3.97
CA LEU A 695 48.62 35.50 4.63
C LEU A 695 49.34 34.98 5.88
N ASP A 696 48.66 34.21 6.74
CA ASP A 696 49.28 33.61 7.93
C ASP A 696 50.38 32.59 7.57
N ALA A 697 50.17 31.79 6.51
CA ALA A 697 51.20 30.89 5.99
C ALA A 697 52.40 31.64 5.39
N ALA A 698 52.15 32.74 4.66
CA ALA A 698 53.20 33.59 4.09
C ALA A 698 54.00 34.31 5.20
N GLN A 699 53.33 34.76 6.25
CA GLN A 699 53.95 35.43 7.40
C GLN A 699 54.79 34.45 8.22
N LYS A 700 54.29 33.24 8.48
CA LYS A 700 55.08 32.15 9.08
C LYS A 700 56.30 31.80 8.23
N LYS A 701 56.14 31.69 6.90
CA LYS A 701 57.27 31.45 5.98
C LYS A 701 58.31 32.57 6.02
N LYS A 702 57.88 33.83 6.09
CA LYS A 702 58.76 35.00 6.20
C LYS A 702 59.55 34.98 7.52
N VAL A 703 58.89 34.76 8.65
CA VAL A 703 59.55 34.61 9.96
C VAL A 703 60.57 33.48 9.95
N LEU A 704 60.25 32.35 9.32
CA LEU A 704 61.14 31.19 9.22
C LEU A 704 62.36 31.49 8.35
N MET A 705 62.18 32.22 7.25
CA MET A 705 63.27 32.68 6.36
C MET A 705 64.16 33.73 7.05
N ASP A 706 63.58 34.67 7.80
CA ASP A 706 64.32 35.68 8.55
C ASP A 706 65.12 35.06 9.71
N ALA A 707 64.57 34.06 10.40
CA ALA A 707 65.28 33.25 11.40
C ALA A 707 66.41 32.41 10.77
N PHE A 708 66.25 31.93 9.54
CA PHE A 708 67.31 31.23 8.81
C PHE A 708 68.43 32.18 8.40
N LYS A 709 68.09 33.38 7.93
CA LYS A 709 69.07 34.43 7.60
C LYS A 709 69.85 34.89 8.83
N SER A 710 69.21 35.12 9.97
CA SER A 710 69.90 35.51 11.20
C SER A 710 70.84 34.42 11.73
N LYS A 711 70.47 33.13 11.58
CA LYS A 711 71.37 32.01 11.85
C LYS A 711 72.56 31.93 10.89
N SER A 712 72.37 32.25 9.61
CA SER A 712 73.47 32.27 8.63
C SER A 712 74.44 33.44 8.81
N LEU A 713 73.96 34.60 9.30
CA LEU A 713 74.78 35.78 9.58
C LEU A 713 75.60 35.66 10.88
N ASN A 714 75.20 34.77 11.80
CA ASN A 714 75.95 34.46 13.03
C ASN A 714 76.98 33.32 12.86
N GLN A 715 77.11 32.74 11.66
CA GLN A 715 78.24 31.89 11.31
C GLN A 715 79.26 32.73 10.54
N GLY A 716 80.10 33.45 11.29
CA GLY A 716 81.33 34.02 10.75
C GLY A 716 82.27 32.93 10.23
N PRO A 717 83.25 33.29 9.38
CA PRO A 717 84.09 32.32 8.68
C PRO A 717 84.92 31.52 9.69
N THR A 718 84.63 30.23 9.83
CA THR A 718 85.61 29.27 10.33
C THR A 718 86.69 29.11 9.27
N THR A 719 87.87 29.61 9.60
CA THR A 719 89.14 29.48 8.89
C THR A 719 89.46 28.02 8.51
N VAL A 720 89.69 27.79 7.22
CA VAL A 720 90.84 27.01 6.69
C VAL A 720 91.45 27.83 5.57
#